data_AF-A0A948RUB8-F1
#
_entry.id   AF-A0A948RUB8-F1
#
_cell.length_a   1.000
_cell.length_b   1.000
_cell.length_c   1.000
_cell.angle_alpha   90.00
_cell.angle_beta   90.00
_cell.angle_gamma   90.00
#
_symmetry.space_group_name_H-M   'P 1'
#
loop_
_entity.id
_entity.type
_entity.pdbx_description
1 polymer ?
#
loop_
_entity_poly.entity_id
_entity_poly.type
_entity_poly.pdbx_seq_one_letter_code
_entity_poly.pdbx_strand_id
1 'polypeptide(L)'
;MRCPFAFHQSIRSKSSFSDSADAFLRGGVGKAAAVLCITLFGALLQSCSDRERLVPVETPHDGFTTGPVAVYPVAVGPGMAVTDSISSGSFVFPEGGDGSLSVARIVDAALEPPMGGEGFWVEYTGDEELEWHQAYGTNEVPLLWVYGFPDVSPADGEGDADLWWPVMPEDSTSNPAVFPLVRPGRPEGKAGLLPAALEDPWGGRLPSEPGSKYQRPIHSYYFVRHIINRDDPDWMILGNFKLITRWTIRDLIHFLPANLQSHATTETSGRLAMRGWAVLPTDDISAYSAFHYHTTYVAGYYRRLYPMLSYVYQGPKMATEATIAHEVGHYFTHVFFGDDPFEQFSDSQLLATHDIGDEHASRPMLEEYAMYVDYLMNGNILRSLDVEEPHVLFVKSPEVFDLPALEGYATCLLARLHTGSSTIKGLSGATEDIPVVAAGHADLLGVLFGSKPTSVNELLPAIRNYLAQSGKQDLLPAIMERSGWSYHGDGFVLDQNAHPVPGAQVQAVCKTTSSGNREYMAPLQPVTTGSDGKFTLPRIFPGTHWIRVTTGSTTQEFAFTVDPNLKTSQKISIGALTLQDSVLDKLKQMTWIGAISCNGEFDLDNGGMEVDLFTTGYQRVHEASWSGNELTWVYADSSAYFDTVSGEEIICSATFSNDGRTLTRLECHMDEWQRFQGDLTHTRESDMVIEGIPLSWIDTQTPGSWFANFDLHREEIAPAVVGISFVEKYYQSTVLTITATAFRWTGSTMPGWIGFSLKNNNR
;
A
#
# COMPACT_ATOMS: atom_id res chain seq x y z
N MET A 1 4.07 23.49 18.48
CA MET A 1 4.54 24.03 19.79
C MET A 1 6.01 24.38 19.64
N ARG A 2 6.41 25.65 19.84
CA ARG A 2 7.81 26.10 19.70
C ARG A 2 8.40 26.44 21.06
N CYS A 3 9.59 25.92 21.35
CA CYS A 3 10.39 26.28 22.52
C CYS A 3 11.83 26.53 22.05
N PRO A 4 12.46 27.69 22.32
CA PRO A 4 13.87 27.92 22.05
C PRO A 4 14.70 27.80 23.32
N PHE A 5 15.86 27.15 23.25
CA PHE A 5 16.90 27.26 24.27
C PHE A 5 18.17 27.84 23.64
N ALA A 6 18.50 29.06 24.06
CA ALA A 6 19.80 29.66 23.95
C ALA A 6 20.58 29.37 25.24
N PHE A 7 21.87 29.05 25.14
CA PHE A 7 22.79 29.15 26.27
C PHE A 7 24.13 29.72 25.82
N HIS A 8 24.52 30.80 26.49
CA HIS A 8 25.79 31.51 26.35
C HIS A 8 26.27 31.79 27.78
N GLN A 9 27.46 31.29 28.15
CA GLN A 9 28.41 31.83 29.15
C GLN A 9 29.56 30.81 29.29
N SER A 10 30.80 31.12 28.88
CA SER A 10 31.82 31.90 29.60
C SER A 10 32.27 31.26 30.92
N ILE A 11 33.37 30.49 30.88
CA ILE A 11 34.31 30.37 32.00
C ILE A 11 35.74 30.50 31.48
N ARG A 12 36.40 31.59 31.88
CA ARG A 12 37.86 31.72 31.91
C ARG A 12 38.38 30.92 33.09
N SER A 13 39.41 30.10 32.91
CA SER A 13 40.49 30.03 33.90
C SER A 13 41.82 29.67 33.24
N LYS A 14 42.82 30.43 33.64
CA LYS A 14 44.24 30.29 33.31
C LYS A 14 44.79 29.04 34.00
N SER A 15 45.64 28.28 33.32
CA SER A 15 46.78 27.65 33.98
C SER A 15 47.99 27.64 33.03
N SER A 16 49.09 28.12 33.58
CA SER A 16 50.41 28.29 33.00
C SER A 16 51.14 26.95 32.91
N PHE A 17 51.61 26.59 31.71
CA PHE A 17 52.60 25.54 31.51
C PHE A 17 53.94 26.20 31.16
N SER A 18 54.65 26.63 32.20
CA SER A 18 56.08 26.91 32.16
C SER A 18 56.65 26.30 33.43
N ASP A 19 57.38 25.19 33.29
CA ASP A 19 58.43 24.69 34.21
C ASP A 19 58.63 23.20 33.96
N SER A 20 59.46 22.84 32.97
CA SER A 20 60.09 21.51 32.82
C SER A 20 61.24 21.52 31.80
N ALA A 21 62.08 22.56 31.78
CA ALA A 21 63.21 22.65 30.83
C ALA A 21 64.61 22.59 31.47
N ASP A 22 64.75 22.53 32.80
CA ASP A 22 66.06 22.73 33.46
C ASP A 22 66.64 21.53 34.23
N ALA A 23 66.10 20.31 34.05
CA ALA A 23 66.60 19.13 34.77
C ALA A 23 67.38 18.10 33.93
N PHE A 24 67.61 18.32 32.63
CA PHE A 24 68.18 17.28 31.73
C PHE A 24 69.64 17.50 31.29
N LEU A 25 70.31 18.60 31.69
CA LEU A 25 71.65 18.97 31.19
C LEU A 25 72.81 18.77 32.19
N ARG A 26 72.69 17.85 33.15
CA ARG A 26 73.81 17.47 34.04
C ARG A 26 73.95 15.96 34.17
N GLY A 27 74.34 15.30 33.08
CA GLY A 27 74.70 13.88 33.09
C GLY A 27 75.67 13.58 31.96
N GLY A 28 76.97 13.56 32.28
CA GLY A 28 78.02 13.27 31.33
C GLY A 28 77.97 11.83 30.83
N VAL A 29 77.41 11.61 29.64
CA VAL A 29 77.74 10.48 28.76
C VAL A 29 77.84 11.04 27.33
N GLY A 30 78.86 11.85 27.13
CA GLY A 30 79.15 12.49 25.86
C GLY A 30 79.80 11.54 24.85
N LYS A 31 79.38 11.68 23.60
CA LYS A 31 80.05 11.30 22.34
C LYS A 31 79.70 9.97 21.66
N ALA A 32 79.11 8.97 22.33
CA ALA A 32 78.66 7.75 21.63
C ALA A 32 77.19 7.84 21.13
N ALA A 33 76.29 8.43 21.91
CA ALA A 33 74.88 8.58 21.53
C ALA A 33 74.65 9.65 20.45
N ALA A 34 75.47 10.69 20.40
CA ALA A 34 75.37 11.72 19.37
C ALA A 34 75.76 11.19 17.98
N VAL A 35 76.71 10.25 17.89
CA VAL A 35 77.07 9.60 16.62
C VAL A 35 75.99 8.60 16.21
N LEU A 36 75.40 7.86 17.14
CA LEU A 36 74.30 6.94 16.82
C LEU A 36 73.02 7.69 16.39
N CYS A 37 72.69 8.82 17.02
CA CYS A 37 71.59 9.68 16.58
C CYS A 37 71.89 10.34 15.23
N ILE A 38 73.12 10.81 14.95
CA ILE A 38 73.46 11.40 13.63
C ILE A 38 73.52 10.32 12.54
N THR A 39 73.83 9.06 12.85
CA THR A 39 73.83 7.96 11.88
C THR A 39 72.41 7.40 11.65
N LEU A 40 71.55 7.36 12.68
CA LEU A 40 70.12 7.05 12.48
C LEU A 40 69.37 8.19 11.79
N PHE A 41 69.67 9.46 12.09
CA PHE A 41 69.11 10.61 11.35
C PHE A 41 69.68 10.67 9.92
N GLY A 42 70.95 10.28 9.72
CA GLY A 42 71.57 10.17 8.41
C GLY A 42 71.01 9.03 7.56
N ALA A 43 70.66 7.89 8.16
CA ALA A 43 70.02 6.76 7.47
C ALA A 43 68.52 7.04 7.19
N LEU A 44 67.82 7.77 8.06
CA LEU A 44 66.46 8.26 7.80
C LEU A 44 66.43 9.37 6.74
N LEU A 45 67.46 10.22 6.66
CA LEU A 45 67.57 11.26 5.62
C LEU A 45 68.07 10.73 4.27
N GLN A 46 68.74 9.56 4.23
CA GLN A 46 69.11 8.89 2.97
C GLN A 46 67.99 8.01 2.41
N SER A 47 66.96 7.68 3.19
CA SER A 47 65.74 7.03 2.70
C SER A 47 64.76 7.99 2.02
N CYS A 48 65.01 9.31 2.06
CA CYS A 48 64.16 10.33 1.42
C CYS A 48 64.72 10.82 0.07
N SER A 49 65.68 10.12 -0.54
CA SER A 49 66.31 10.54 -1.81
C SER A 49 65.85 9.80 -3.05
N ASP A 50 64.79 9.00 -2.98
CA ASP A 50 64.05 8.59 -4.17
C ASP A 50 63.25 9.79 -4.68
N ARG A 51 64.02 10.69 -5.31
CA ARG A 51 63.60 12.00 -5.77
C ARG A 51 62.47 11.84 -6.77
N GLU A 52 61.38 12.53 -6.47
CA GLU A 52 60.46 13.08 -7.46
C GLU A 52 61.22 13.42 -8.74
N ARG A 53 60.89 12.71 -9.82
CA ARG A 53 61.47 12.96 -11.14
C ARG A 53 60.42 13.65 -12.00
N LEU A 54 60.66 14.94 -12.28
CA LEU A 54 59.87 15.66 -13.27
C LEU A 54 60.31 15.25 -14.67
N VAL A 55 59.39 14.67 -15.45
CA VAL A 55 59.61 14.32 -16.85
C VAL A 55 58.87 15.35 -17.72
N PRO A 56 59.56 16.10 -18.59
CA PRO A 56 58.89 17.00 -19.53
C PRO A 56 58.19 16.16 -20.60
N VAL A 57 56.86 16.14 -20.54
CA VAL A 57 56.00 15.40 -21.46
C VAL A 57 54.76 16.26 -21.70
N GLU A 58 54.56 16.70 -22.94
CA GLU A 58 53.24 17.11 -23.44
C GLU A 58 52.76 15.94 -24.30
N THR A 59 51.98 15.02 -23.75
CA THR A 59 51.36 13.96 -24.55
C THR A 59 49.86 14.01 -24.36
N PRO A 60 49.07 13.94 -25.43
CA PRO A 60 47.64 13.71 -25.32
C PRO A 60 47.40 12.35 -24.65
N HIS A 61 46.68 12.35 -23.54
CA HIS A 61 46.16 11.16 -22.89
C HIS A 61 44.64 11.21 -22.99
N ASP A 62 44.03 10.36 -23.80
CA ASP A 62 42.56 10.22 -23.92
C ASP A 62 41.78 11.55 -24.10
N GLY A 63 42.34 12.51 -24.83
CA GLY A 63 41.72 13.83 -25.05
C GLY A 63 42.08 14.89 -24.01
N PHE A 64 42.96 14.60 -23.06
CA PHE A 64 43.54 15.55 -22.10
C PHE A 64 44.97 15.89 -22.47
N THR A 65 45.33 17.17 -22.35
CA THR A 65 46.73 17.61 -22.40
C THR A 65 47.21 17.78 -20.96
N THR A 66 48.28 17.08 -20.60
CA THR A 66 48.91 17.17 -19.27
C THR A 66 50.19 18.01 -19.29
N GLY A 67 50.51 18.59 -18.14
CA GLY A 67 51.78 19.29 -17.91
C GLY A 67 52.90 18.33 -17.50
N PRO A 68 54.01 18.85 -16.94
CA PRO A 68 55.10 18.01 -16.44
C PRO A 68 54.61 16.93 -15.47
N VAL A 69 55.12 15.70 -15.65
CA VAL A 69 54.75 14.54 -14.85
C VAL A 69 55.73 14.35 -13.71
N ALA A 70 55.26 14.30 -12.46
CA ALA A 70 56.01 13.83 -11.30
C ALA A 70 55.85 12.33 -11.15
N VAL A 71 56.96 11.58 -11.07
CA VAL A 71 56.95 10.13 -10.87
C VAL A 71 57.56 9.77 -9.51
N TYR A 72 56.82 8.98 -8.73
CA TYR A 72 57.17 8.49 -7.40
C TYR A 72 57.27 6.95 -7.43
N PRO A 73 58.40 6.34 -7.01
CA PRO A 73 58.42 4.92 -6.74
C PRO A 73 57.58 4.62 -5.50
N VAL A 74 56.71 3.62 -5.59
CA VAL A 74 55.83 3.18 -4.50
C VAL A 74 56.34 1.82 -4.05
N ALA A 75 56.79 1.73 -2.80
CA ALA A 75 57.15 0.48 -2.13
C ALA A 75 56.81 0.64 -0.64
N VAL A 76 55.51 0.69 -0.34
CA VAL A 76 55.00 1.13 0.96
C VAL A 76 54.10 0.07 1.60
N GLY A 77 54.11 0.01 2.93
CA GLY A 77 53.23 -0.88 3.70
C GLY A 77 51.79 -0.35 3.83
N PRO A 78 50.86 -1.16 4.39
CA PRO A 78 49.47 -0.77 4.64
C PRO A 78 49.33 0.57 5.38
N GLY A 79 48.48 1.45 4.86
CA GLY A 79 48.16 2.77 5.41
C GLY A 79 49.23 3.85 5.21
N MET A 80 50.30 3.56 4.48
CA MET A 80 51.34 4.55 4.17
C MET A 80 50.92 5.49 3.05
N ALA A 81 51.51 6.69 3.03
CA ALA A 81 51.15 7.77 2.12
C ALA A 81 52.34 8.25 1.28
N VAL A 82 52.08 8.64 0.03
CA VAL A 82 53.00 9.38 -0.85
C VAL A 82 52.44 10.78 -1.06
N THR A 83 53.13 11.80 -0.53
CA THR A 83 52.76 13.20 -0.74
C THR A 83 53.24 13.69 -2.10
N ASP A 84 52.31 14.21 -2.90
CA ASP A 84 52.59 14.69 -4.24
C ASP A 84 52.76 16.22 -4.28
N SER A 85 53.80 16.68 -4.97
CA SER A 85 54.13 18.09 -5.13
C SER A 85 53.19 18.84 -6.09
N ILE A 86 52.59 18.14 -7.06
CA ILE A 86 51.78 18.75 -8.12
C ILE A 86 50.35 19.01 -7.63
N SER A 87 49.70 17.99 -7.06
CA SER A 87 48.34 18.05 -6.55
C SER A 87 48.27 18.62 -5.14
N SER A 88 49.40 18.75 -4.43
CA SER A 88 49.48 19.10 -3.00
C SER A 88 48.70 18.17 -2.05
N GLY A 89 48.30 16.99 -2.54
CA GLY A 89 47.61 15.96 -1.79
C GLY A 89 48.54 14.82 -1.38
N SER A 90 48.01 13.83 -0.68
CA SER A 90 48.73 12.59 -0.35
C SER A 90 47.95 11.38 -0.84
N PHE A 91 48.63 10.47 -1.53
CA PHE A 91 48.05 9.22 -1.98
C PHE A 91 48.32 8.13 -0.95
N VAL A 92 47.28 7.60 -0.32
CA VAL A 92 47.35 6.58 0.73
C VAL A 92 47.06 5.22 0.12
N PHE A 93 47.81 4.21 0.55
CA PHE A 93 47.72 2.83 0.09
C PHE A 93 47.19 1.96 1.24
N PRO A 94 45.87 1.76 1.38
CA PRO A 94 45.29 1.13 2.56
C PRO A 94 45.84 -0.28 2.83
N GLU A 95 46.09 -1.05 1.77
CA GLU A 95 46.62 -2.42 1.84
C GLU A 95 48.14 -2.51 1.57
N GLY A 96 48.79 -1.36 1.35
CA GLY A 96 50.16 -1.27 0.86
C GLY A 96 50.18 -1.09 -0.65
N GLY A 97 51.37 -0.85 -1.21
CA GLY A 97 51.52 -0.65 -2.64
C GLY A 97 52.94 -0.93 -3.13
N ASP A 98 53.05 -1.55 -4.30
CA ASP A 98 54.31 -1.79 -5.01
C ASP A 98 54.15 -1.40 -6.49
N GLY A 99 54.89 -0.37 -6.94
CA GLY A 99 54.80 0.15 -8.29
C GLY A 99 55.38 1.56 -8.45
N SER A 100 54.77 2.34 -9.32
CA SER A 100 55.09 3.75 -9.55
C SER A 100 53.81 4.56 -9.67
N LEU A 101 53.77 5.68 -8.96
CA LEU A 101 52.71 6.68 -9.04
C LEU A 101 53.22 7.86 -9.89
N SER A 102 52.51 8.18 -10.96
CA SER A 102 52.75 9.36 -11.78
C SER A 102 51.61 10.34 -11.58
N VAL A 103 51.92 11.63 -11.44
CA VAL A 103 50.92 12.69 -11.30
C VAL A 103 51.27 13.82 -12.24
N ALA A 104 50.29 14.43 -12.90
CA ALA A 104 50.46 15.62 -13.70
C ALA A 104 49.23 16.51 -13.63
N ARG A 105 49.40 17.82 -13.82
CA ARG A 105 48.27 18.75 -13.95
C ARG A 105 47.66 18.62 -15.35
N ILE A 106 46.33 18.60 -15.44
CA ILE A 106 45.60 18.74 -16.71
C ILE A 106 45.62 20.21 -17.10
N VAL A 107 46.16 20.51 -18.27
CA VAL A 107 46.31 21.87 -18.82
C VAL A 107 45.17 22.21 -19.77
N ASP A 108 44.68 21.20 -20.49
CA ASP A 108 43.55 21.30 -21.41
C ASP A 108 42.75 20.00 -21.36
N ALA A 109 41.43 20.11 -21.37
CA ALA A 109 40.51 19.00 -21.26
C ALA A 109 39.50 19.06 -22.42
N ALA A 110 39.32 17.95 -23.14
CA ALA A 110 38.33 17.88 -24.21
C ALA A 110 36.89 18.14 -23.72
N LEU A 111 36.61 17.84 -22.45
CA LEU A 111 35.36 18.16 -21.76
C LEU A 111 35.68 18.92 -20.47
N GLU A 112 35.17 20.14 -20.32
CA GLU A 112 35.36 20.90 -19.08
C GLU A 112 34.60 20.24 -17.91
N PRO A 113 35.22 20.18 -16.72
CA PRO A 113 34.51 19.72 -15.52
C PRO A 113 33.39 20.69 -15.17
N PRO A 114 32.32 20.22 -14.52
CA PRO A 114 31.12 21.03 -14.39
C PRO A 114 31.27 22.14 -13.36
N MET A 115 32.08 21.89 -12.34
CA MET A 115 32.65 22.92 -11.51
C MET A 115 34.12 23.04 -11.91
N GLY A 116 34.53 24.22 -12.38
CA GLY A 116 35.92 24.48 -12.72
C GLY A 116 36.86 24.14 -11.56
N GLY A 117 38.15 23.96 -11.79
CA GLY A 117 39.05 23.56 -10.72
C GLY A 117 40.43 23.22 -11.25
N GLU A 118 41.22 22.57 -10.42
CA GLU A 118 42.53 22.07 -10.81
C GLU A 118 42.41 20.61 -11.22
N GLY A 119 42.59 20.33 -12.52
CA GLY A 119 42.60 18.99 -13.06
C GLY A 119 43.95 18.31 -12.85
N PHE A 120 43.92 17.01 -12.59
CA PHE A 120 45.05 16.13 -12.37
C PHE A 120 44.83 14.82 -13.14
N TRP A 121 45.91 14.36 -13.75
CA TRP A 121 46.04 13.00 -14.24
C TRP A 121 46.93 12.24 -13.26
N VAL A 122 46.50 11.06 -12.88
CA VAL A 122 47.21 10.18 -11.95
C VAL A 122 47.31 8.80 -12.56
N GLU A 123 48.51 8.25 -12.61
CA GLU A 123 48.76 6.90 -13.10
C GLU A 123 49.44 6.08 -12.01
N TYR A 124 48.86 4.95 -11.60
CA TYR A 124 49.50 4.00 -10.68
C TYR A 124 49.73 2.65 -11.36
N THR A 125 50.93 2.07 -11.22
CA THR A 125 51.29 0.81 -11.89
C THR A 125 51.19 -0.44 -11.01
N GLY A 126 50.90 -0.27 -9.71
CA GLY A 126 50.57 -1.38 -8.82
C GLY A 126 49.09 -1.72 -8.86
N ASP A 127 48.70 -2.88 -8.33
CA ASP A 127 47.34 -3.42 -8.46
C ASP A 127 46.43 -3.03 -7.28
N GLU A 128 46.97 -2.39 -6.24
CA GLU A 128 46.27 -2.08 -4.98
C GLU A 128 45.37 -0.83 -5.07
N GLU A 129 44.41 -0.72 -4.15
CA GLU A 129 43.54 0.45 -4.05
C GLU A 129 44.30 1.69 -3.56
N LEU A 130 43.89 2.84 -4.09
CA LEU A 130 44.48 4.14 -3.80
C LEU A 130 43.42 5.06 -3.20
N GLU A 131 43.77 5.76 -2.13
CA GLU A 131 42.99 6.89 -1.62
C GLU A 131 43.75 8.18 -1.87
N TRP A 132 43.05 9.27 -2.18
CA TRP A 132 43.63 10.60 -2.23
C TRP A 132 43.16 11.42 -1.04
N HIS A 133 44.12 11.89 -0.25
CA HIS A 133 43.93 12.66 0.98
C HIS A 133 44.28 14.12 0.69
N GLN A 134 43.29 15.00 0.77
CA GLN A 134 43.49 16.43 0.56
C GLN A 134 43.29 17.17 1.88
N ALA A 135 44.34 17.81 2.39
CA ALA A 135 44.20 18.76 3.50
C ALA A 135 43.53 20.04 3.00
N TYR A 136 42.73 20.69 3.84
CA TYR A 136 41.99 21.89 3.46
C TYR A 136 41.81 22.83 4.66
N GLY A 137 41.49 24.11 4.41
CA GLY A 137 41.24 25.11 5.45
C GLY A 137 39.97 24.83 6.26
N THR A 138 39.82 25.42 7.45
CA THR A 138 38.66 25.18 8.33
C THR A 138 37.31 25.55 7.71
N ASN A 139 37.31 26.47 6.75
CA ASN A 139 36.11 26.92 6.02
C ASN A 139 36.09 26.45 4.56
N GLU A 140 36.95 25.51 4.20
CA GLU A 140 37.00 24.95 2.86
C GLU A 140 36.45 23.52 2.89
N VAL A 141 36.02 23.02 1.75
CA VAL A 141 35.83 21.59 1.51
C VAL A 141 36.31 21.27 0.11
N PRO A 142 37.22 20.31 -0.07
CA PRO A 142 37.55 19.83 -1.38
C PRO A 142 36.38 18.99 -1.91
N LEU A 143 36.00 19.27 -3.15
CA LEU A 143 35.18 18.43 -4.01
C LEU A 143 36.11 17.82 -5.05
N LEU A 144 35.96 16.53 -5.29
CA LEU A 144 36.69 15.83 -6.33
C LEU A 144 35.71 15.48 -7.44
N TRP A 145 36.05 15.74 -8.69
CA TRP A 145 35.34 15.21 -9.85
C TRP A 145 36.27 14.24 -10.55
N VAL A 146 35.86 13.02 -10.84
CA VAL A 146 36.64 12.04 -11.59
C VAL A 146 36.06 11.94 -12.99
N TYR A 147 36.90 12.05 -14.00
CA TYR A 147 36.53 11.83 -15.39
C TYR A 147 36.80 10.40 -15.80
N GLY A 148 35.82 9.82 -16.47
CA GLY A 148 35.92 8.50 -17.06
C GLY A 148 34.54 7.96 -17.39
N PHE A 149 34.52 6.69 -17.77
CA PHE A 149 33.28 5.98 -18.01
C PHE A 149 32.64 5.65 -16.66
N PRO A 150 31.49 6.26 -16.31
CA PRO A 150 30.63 5.63 -15.33
C PRO A 150 30.13 4.37 -16.02
N ASP A 151 30.24 3.21 -15.42
CA ASP A 151 29.75 2.02 -16.11
C ASP A 151 28.20 1.86 -15.91
N VAL A 152 27.54 3.00 -15.63
CA VAL A 152 26.17 3.20 -15.09
C VAL A 152 25.37 4.29 -15.81
N SER A 153 25.02 4.12 -17.08
CA SER A 153 23.76 4.71 -17.53
C SER A 153 22.92 3.70 -18.30
N PRO A 154 22.11 2.90 -17.59
CA PRO A 154 21.05 2.12 -18.23
C PRO A 154 19.79 2.94 -18.48
N ALA A 155 19.61 4.11 -17.86
CA ALA A 155 18.29 4.72 -17.72
C ALA A 155 17.74 5.34 -19.02
N ASP A 156 18.56 5.99 -19.84
CA ASP A 156 18.00 6.84 -20.92
C ASP A 156 18.42 6.45 -22.34
N GLY A 157 19.18 5.36 -22.54
CA GLY A 157 19.54 4.86 -23.88
C GLY A 157 20.39 5.81 -24.74
N GLU A 158 20.84 6.95 -24.20
CA GLU A 158 21.64 7.95 -24.91
C GLU A 158 23.13 7.88 -24.53
N GLY A 159 23.88 7.00 -25.22
CA GLY A 159 25.30 7.18 -25.56
C GLY A 159 26.38 6.85 -24.51
N ASP A 160 27.32 6.00 -24.91
CA ASP A 160 28.59 5.64 -24.24
C ASP A 160 29.60 6.82 -24.12
N ALA A 161 29.23 7.95 -23.51
CA ALA A 161 30.12 9.10 -23.37
C ALA A 161 30.88 9.11 -22.02
N ASP A 162 32.19 9.35 -22.08
CA ASP A 162 33.01 9.64 -20.89
C ASP A 162 32.58 10.99 -20.29
N LEU A 163 32.29 11.03 -18.99
CA LEU A 163 31.71 12.19 -18.28
C LEU A 163 32.45 12.46 -16.95
N TRP A 164 32.22 13.63 -16.36
CA TRP A 164 32.74 14.00 -15.05
C TRP A 164 31.77 13.62 -13.92
N TRP A 165 32.26 12.97 -12.87
CA TRP A 165 31.48 12.45 -11.74
C TRP A 165 32.03 12.95 -10.42
N PRO A 166 31.22 13.51 -9.51
CA PRO A 166 31.76 13.97 -8.25
C PRO A 166 31.95 12.80 -7.29
N VAL A 167 33.11 12.79 -6.63
CA VAL A 167 33.48 11.92 -5.54
C VAL A 167 33.51 12.77 -4.28
N MET A 168 32.61 12.49 -3.36
CA MET A 168 32.59 13.15 -2.06
C MET A 168 33.59 12.48 -1.11
N PRO A 169 34.15 13.23 -0.15
CA PRO A 169 35.03 12.62 0.83
C PRO A 169 34.22 11.70 1.76
N GLU A 170 34.83 10.59 2.16
CA GLU A 170 34.21 9.57 3.03
C GLU A 170 33.65 10.19 4.32
N ASP A 171 34.40 11.14 4.89
CA ASP A 171 33.95 12.02 5.96
C ASP A 171 34.20 13.50 5.59
N SER A 172 33.13 14.24 5.34
CA SER A 172 33.19 15.69 5.06
C SER A 172 33.59 16.54 6.30
N THR A 173 33.80 15.90 7.45
CA THR A 173 34.31 16.52 8.67
C THR A 173 35.74 16.13 9.00
N SER A 174 36.31 15.11 8.33
CA SER A 174 37.71 14.74 8.51
C SER A 174 38.61 15.71 7.77
N ASN A 175 39.75 16.05 8.38
CA ASN A 175 40.85 16.77 7.72
C ASN A 175 42.13 15.96 7.94
N PRO A 176 42.69 15.34 6.88
CA PRO A 176 42.36 15.52 5.47
C PRO A 176 41.01 14.91 5.04
N ALA A 177 40.46 15.43 3.94
CA ALA A 177 39.36 14.82 3.23
C ALA A 177 39.88 13.59 2.48
N VAL A 178 39.20 12.45 2.64
CA VAL A 178 39.62 11.16 2.09
C VAL A 178 38.74 10.80 0.90
N PHE A 179 39.34 10.65 -0.27
CA PHE A 179 38.66 10.28 -1.52
C PHE A 179 39.16 8.92 -2.01
N PRO A 180 38.36 7.86 -1.97
CA PRO A 180 38.74 6.59 -2.57
C PRO A 180 38.81 6.74 -4.10
N LEU A 181 39.96 6.43 -4.70
CA LEU A 181 40.14 6.43 -6.16
C LEU A 181 39.85 5.03 -6.70
N VAL A 182 38.55 4.76 -6.87
CA VAL A 182 38.08 3.50 -7.44
C VAL A 182 38.31 3.51 -8.96
N ARG A 183 38.84 2.41 -9.50
CA ARG A 183 39.15 2.24 -10.93
C ARG A 183 37.94 2.56 -11.82
N PRO A 184 38.03 3.54 -12.74
CA PRO A 184 37.11 3.63 -13.87
C PRO A 184 37.55 2.56 -14.89
N GLY A 185 36.81 1.46 -15.01
CA GLY A 185 37.20 0.36 -15.90
C GLY A 185 36.57 0.45 -17.28
N ARG A 186 37.31 0.82 -18.33
CA ARG A 186 37.04 0.29 -19.68
C ARG A 186 37.69 -1.09 -19.80
N PRO A 187 37.02 -2.14 -20.30
CA PRO A 187 37.65 -3.43 -20.54
C PRO A 187 38.39 -3.35 -21.86
N GLU A 188 39.70 -3.36 -21.78
CA GLU A 188 40.51 -3.68 -22.93
C GLU A 188 40.49 -5.21 -23.15
N GLY A 189 39.75 -5.63 -24.17
CA GLY A 189 40.00 -6.83 -24.97
C GLY A 189 40.18 -8.17 -24.24
N LYS A 190 39.06 -8.89 -24.01
CA LYS A 190 39.04 -10.36 -24.01
C LYS A 190 38.14 -10.90 -25.13
N ALA A 191 38.63 -10.87 -26.36
CA ALA A 191 37.96 -11.51 -27.50
C ALA A 191 38.12 -13.06 -27.53
N GLY A 192 38.24 -13.74 -26.38
CA GLY A 192 38.82 -15.10 -26.34
C GLY A 192 38.10 -16.20 -25.56
N LEU A 193 37.05 -15.94 -24.76
CA LEU A 193 36.43 -16.98 -23.93
C LEU A 193 34.91 -16.82 -23.87
N LEU A 194 34.23 -17.12 -24.97
CA LEU A 194 32.82 -17.53 -24.94
C LEU A 194 32.74 -19.04 -24.63
N PRO A 195 31.78 -19.52 -23.83
CA PRO A 195 31.44 -20.94 -23.77
C PRO A 195 31.01 -21.39 -25.17
N ALA A 196 31.53 -22.52 -25.65
CA ALA A 196 31.34 -23.05 -27.00
C ALA A 196 29.92 -23.56 -27.33
N ALA A 197 28.84 -22.91 -26.87
CA ALA A 197 27.48 -23.44 -26.97
C ALA A 197 26.37 -22.42 -27.29
N LEU A 198 26.67 -21.35 -28.02
CA LEU A 198 25.65 -20.57 -28.73
C LEU A 198 26.16 -20.31 -30.15
N GLU A 199 25.59 -21.05 -31.11
CA GLU A 199 25.80 -20.82 -32.54
C GLU A 199 25.20 -19.45 -32.90
N ASP A 200 26.07 -18.54 -33.31
CA ASP A 200 25.73 -17.26 -33.94
C ASP A 200 25.06 -17.52 -35.32
N PRO A 201 23.82 -17.05 -35.58
CA PRO A 201 23.17 -17.17 -36.88
C PRO A 201 23.79 -16.30 -37.98
N TRP A 202 24.78 -15.46 -37.68
CA TRP A 202 25.29 -14.42 -38.58
C TRP A 202 26.79 -14.50 -38.88
N GLY A 203 27.33 -15.71 -39.03
CA GLY A 203 28.29 -16.05 -40.09
C GLY A 203 29.57 -15.21 -40.32
N GLY A 204 30.15 -14.57 -39.29
CA GLY A 204 31.39 -13.77 -39.42
C GLY A 204 32.57 -14.30 -38.59
N ARG A 205 33.56 -14.94 -39.21
CA ARG A 205 34.84 -15.28 -38.53
C ARG A 205 35.70 -14.04 -38.31
N LEU A 206 36.01 -13.70 -37.06
CA LEU A 206 37.08 -12.78 -36.71
C LEU A 206 38.45 -13.51 -36.67
N PRO A 207 39.55 -12.87 -37.11
CA PRO A 207 40.88 -13.46 -37.10
C PRO A 207 41.49 -13.43 -35.69
N SER A 208 42.05 -14.55 -35.25
CA SER A 208 42.83 -14.66 -34.01
C SER A 208 44.31 -14.50 -34.31
N GLU A 209 44.92 -13.42 -33.82
CA GLU A 209 46.37 -13.33 -33.70
C GLU A 209 46.79 -13.50 -32.22
N PRO A 210 47.59 -14.52 -31.88
CA PRO A 210 48.16 -14.70 -30.55
C PRO A 210 49.54 -14.02 -30.49
N GLY A 211 49.67 -12.89 -29.78
CA GLY A 211 50.97 -12.23 -29.67
C GLY A 211 51.13 -11.02 -28.75
N SER A 212 50.08 -10.41 -28.18
CA SER A 212 50.28 -9.30 -27.26
C SER A 212 50.65 -9.81 -25.86
N LYS A 213 51.87 -9.51 -25.44
CA LYS A 213 52.29 -9.60 -24.04
C LYS A 213 51.32 -8.74 -23.22
N TYR A 214 50.61 -9.35 -22.27
CA TYR A 214 49.81 -8.64 -21.26
C TYR A 214 50.71 -7.64 -20.54
N GLN A 215 50.66 -6.37 -20.95
CA GLN A 215 51.14 -5.27 -20.13
C GLN A 215 50.24 -5.23 -18.89
N ARG A 216 50.84 -5.06 -17.71
CA ARG A 216 50.09 -4.89 -16.47
C ARG A 216 49.09 -3.74 -16.66
N PRO A 217 47.87 -3.82 -16.10
CA PRO A 217 46.93 -2.72 -16.21
C PRO A 217 47.54 -1.50 -15.54
N ILE A 218 47.66 -0.42 -16.30
CA ILE A 218 48.09 0.87 -15.79
C ILE A 218 46.83 1.55 -15.25
N HIS A 219 46.83 1.95 -13.98
CA HIS A 219 45.70 2.62 -13.32
C HIS A 219 45.73 4.12 -13.61
N SER A 220 45.09 4.55 -14.71
CA SER A 220 44.96 5.98 -15.05
C SER A 220 43.65 6.56 -14.52
N TYR A 221 43.77 7.65 -13.76
CA TYR A 221 42.69 8.45 -13.22
C TYR A 221 42.81 9.88 -13.74
N TYR A 222 41.69 10.47 -14.09
CA TYR A 222 41.58 11.89 -14.41
C TYR A 222 40.66 12.49 -13.36
N PHE A 223 41.09 13.50 -12.62
CA PHE A 223 40.20 14.13 -11.64
C PHE A 223 40.43 15.63 -11.51
N VAL A 224 39.39 16.37 -11.16
CA VAL A 224 39.41 17.81 -10.91
C VAL A 224 39.13 18.04 -9.44
N ARG A 225 40.06 18.73 -8.79
CA ARG A 225 39.86 19.28 -7.45
C ARG A 225 39.21 20.64 -7.56
N HIS A 226 38.04 20.79 -6.96
CA HIS A 226 37.43 22.08 -6.70
C HIS A 226 37.42 22.33 -5.19
N ILE A 227 38.00 23.43 -4.72
CA ILE A 227 37.92 23.80 -3.30
C ILE A 227 36.80 24.81 -3.16
N ILE A 228 35.72 24.40 -2.50
CA ILE A 228 34.59 25.29 -2.25
C ILE A 228 34.66 25.84 -0.83
N ASN A 229 34.32 27.12 -0.67
CA ASN A 229 34.19 27.71 0.65
C ASN A 229 32.85 27.25 1.27
N ARG A 230 32.81 26.98 2.57
CA ARG A 230 31.58 26.59 3.26
C ARG A 230 30.51 27.69 3.27
N ASP A 231 30.92 28.94 3.08
CA ASP A 231 30.04 30.09 2.95
C ASP A 231 29.55 30.30 1.50
N ASP A 232 30.03 29.48 0.54
CA ASP A 232 29.60 29.52 -0.85
C ASP A 232 28.16 28.98 -0.99
N PRO A 233 27.27 29.68 -1.74
CA PRO A 233 25.92 29.19 -2.01
C PRO A 233 25.85 27.76 -2.54
N ASP A 234 26.80 27.35 -3.40
CA ASP A 234 26.81 26.00 -3.97
C ASP A 234 27.13 24.95 -2.88
N TRP A 235 28.03 25.25 -1.94
CA TRP A 235 28.28 24.36 -0.80
C TRP A 235 27.07 24.27 0.12
N MET A 236 26.38 25.39 0.36
CA MET A 236 25.16 25.38 1.16
C MET A 236 24.09 24.49 0.52
N ILE A 237 23.92 24.53 -0.80
CA ILE A 237 22.99 23.66 -1.54
C ILE A 237 23.37 22.18 -1.37
N LEU A 238 24.64 21.83 -1.59
CA LEU A 238 25.14 20.45 -1.44
C LEU A 238 25.03 19.93 0.01
N GLY A 239 25.42 20.77 0.97
CA GLY A 239 25.27 20.50 2.39
C GLY A 239 23.80 20.30 2.76
N ASN A 240 22.89 21.08 2.19
CA ASN A 240 21.46 20.94 2.40
C ASN A 240 20.92 19.62 1.83
N PHE A 241 21.26 19.22 0.61
CA PHE A 241 20.82 17.94 0.06
C PHE A 241 21.28 16.76 0.93
N LYS A 242 22.56 16.72 1.29
CA LYS A 242 23.10 15.69 2.19
C LYS A 242 22.38 15.66 3.55
N LEU A 243 22.08 16.83 4.10
CA LEU A 243 21.40 16.95 5.39
C LEU A 243 19.94 16.49 5.31
N ILE A 244 19.21 16.96 4.29
CA ILE A 244 17.81 16.59 4.04
C ILE A 244 17.71 15.09 3.85
N THR A 245 18.50 14.49 2.96
CA THR A 245 18.49 13.04 2.75
C THR A 245 18.79 12.26 4.02
N ARG A 246 19.77 12.68 4.84
CA ARG A 246 20.03 12.04 6.14
C ARG A 246 18.85 12.15 7.11
N TRP A 247 18.15 13.28 7.12
CA TRP A 247 16.94 13.45 7.91
C TRP A 247 15.79 12.61 7.37
N THR A 248 15.59 12.56 6.06
CA THR A 248 14.59 11.70 5.41
C THR A 248 14.83 10.23 5.74
N ILE A 249 16.07 9.73 5.66
CA ILE A 249 16.43 8.36 6.05
C ILE A 249 16.11 8.11 7.52
N ARG A 250 16.54 9.01 8.42
CA ARG A 250 16.27 8.88 9.86
C ARG A 250 14.77 8.88 10.15
N ASP A 251 14.03 9.81 9.54
CA ASP A 251 12.61 9.99 9.80
C ASP A 251 11.82 8.80 9.24
N LEU A 252 12.19 8.29 8.06
CA LEU A 252 11.62 7.05 7.51
C LEU A 252 11.87 5.85 8.43
N ILE A 253 13.09 5.71 8.99
CA ILE A 253 13.38 4.69 10.01
C ILE A 253 12.46 4.85 11.23
N HIS A 254 12.20 6.08 11.66
CA HIS A 254 11.30 6.32 12.79
C HIS A 254 9.83 6.00 12.49
N PHE A 255 9.38 6.17 11.24
CA PHE A 255 8.03 5.81 10.83
C PHE A 255 7.83 4.31 10.65
N LEU A 256 8.89 3.54 10.36
CA LEU A 256 8.80 2.09 10.22
C LEU A 256 8.26 1.40 11.49
N PRO A 257 7.51 0.28 11.36
CA PRO A 257 7.22 -0.61 12.46
C PRO A 257 8.47 -1.03 13.23
N ALA A 258 8.37 -1.17 14.55
CA ALA A 258 9.50 -1.46 15.43
C ALA A 258 10.32 -2.69 15.00
N ASN A 259 9.68 -3.72 14.44
CA ASN A 259 10.35 -4.93 13.93
C ASN A 259 11.16 -4.70 12.65
N LEU A 260 10.94 -3.61 11.92
CA LEU A 260 11.67 -3.26 10.70
C LEU A 260 12.78 -2.22 10.95
N GLN A 261 12.67 -1.40 12.02
CA GLN A 261 13.64 -0.33 12.31
C GLN A 261 15.07 -0.85 12.51
N SER A 262 15.23 -1.98 13.21
CA SER A 262 16.57 -2.56 13.48
C SER A 262 17.26 -3.01 12.20
N HIS A 263 16.52 -3.61 11.26
CA HIS A 263 17.04 -4.03 9.96
C HIS A 263 17.48 -2.80 9.16
N ALA A 264 16.59 -1.82 9.01
CA ALA A 264 16.89 -0.59 8.28
C ALA A 264 18.10 0.15 8.86
N THR A 265 18.17 0.30 10.19
CA THR A 265 19.32 0.95 10.86
C THR A 265 20.63 0.21 10.57
N THR A 266 20.60 -1.13 10.61
CA THR A 266 21.80 -1.96 10.39
C THR A 266 22.29 -1.83 8.94
N GLU A 267 21.39 -1.96 7.97
CA GLU A 267 21.75 -1.85 6.55
C GLU A 267 22.23 -0.44 6.19
N THR A 268 21.51 0.59 6.63
CA THR A 268 21.82 2.01 6.32
C THR A 268 23.05 2.54 7.06
N SER A 269 23.49 1.88 8.14
CA SER A 269 24.76 2.20 8.83
C SER A 269 25.91 1.28 8.41
N GLY A 270 25.64 0.22 7.64
CA GLY A 270 26.58 -0.84 7.31
C GLY A 270 26.85 -0.95 5.81
N ARG A 271 26.38 -2.04 5.22
CA ARG A 271 26.62 -2.41 3.82
C ARG A 271 26.07 -1.37 2.84
N LEU A 272 24.87 -0.87 3.12
CA LEU A 272 24.19 0.11 2.30
C LEU A 272 24.39 1.54 2.81
N ALA A 273 25.38 1.77 3.69
CA ALA A 273 25.68 3.12 4.13
C ALA A 273 25.92 4.03 2.93
N MET A 274 25.29 5.20 2.96
CA MET A 274 25.46 6.23 1.94
C MET A 274 26.88 6.80 1.99
N ARG A 275 27.72 6.37 1.05
CA ARG A 275 29.15 6.76 0.98
C ARG A 275 29.46 7.75 -0.13
N GLY A 276 28.61 7.85 -1.16
CA GLY A 276 28.79 8.76 -2.28
C GLY A 276 27.55 9.60 -2.53
N TRP A 277 27.76 10.84 -2.95
CA TRP A 277 26.72 11.72 -3.50
C TRP A 277 27.23 12.14 -4.86
N ALA A 278 26.49 11.80 -5.91
CA ALA A 278 26.74 12.40 -7.20
C ALA A 278 25.89 13.66 -7.33
N VAL A 279 26.48 14.69 -7.92
CA VAL A 279 25.86 15.98 -8.16
C VAL A 279 25.93 16.15 -9.66
N LEU A 280 24.80 16.05 -10.33
CA LEU A 280 24.78 16.07 -11.78
C LEU A 280 24.63 17.53 -12.26
N PRO A 281 25.53 18.03 -13.10
CA PRO A 281 25.47 19.37 -13.69
C PRO A 281 24.61 19.44 -14.95
N THR A 282 23.81 18.41 -15.17
CA THR A 282 23.05 18.22 -16.39
C THR A 282 21.59 18.58 -16.15
N ASP A 283 20.84 18.78 -17.23
CA ASP A 283 19.37 18.85 -17.18
C ASP A 283 18.74 17.45 -17.04
N ASP A 284 19.51 16.44 -16.60
CA ASP A 284 19.03 15.08 -16.40
C ASP A 284 18.24 14.97 -15.09
N ILE A 285 17.86 13.76 -14.71
CA ILE A 285 16.97 13.49 -13.58
C ILE A 285 17.80 13.10 -12.35
N SER A 286 17.39 13.53 -11.16
CA SER A 286 17.98 13.01 -9.91
C SER A 286 17.62 11.54 -9.79
N ALA A 287 18.55 10.69 -9.37
CA ALA A 287 18.36 9.25 -9.41
C ALA A 287 19.05 8.54 -8.25
N TYR A 288 18.42 7.49 -7.76
CA TYR A 288 19.03 6.47 -6.95
C TYR A 288 19.65 5.39 -7.85
N SER A 289 20.94 5.13 -7.66
CA SER A 289 21.65 4.05 -8.34
C SER A 289 22.01 2.99 -7.30
N ALA A 290 21.25 1.90 -7.30
CA ALA A 290 21.45 0.77 -6.39
C ALA A 290 22.75 0.02 -6.64
N PHE A 291 23.10 -0.11 -7.91
CA PHE A 291 24.31 -0.79 -8.37
C PHE A 291 25.13 0.18 -9.20
N HIS A 292 26.43 0.16 -8.96
CA HIS A 292 27.36 0.52 -10.01
C HIS A 292 27.32 -0.63 -11.03
N TYR A 293 26.44 -0.56 -12.03
CA TYR A 293 26.56 -1.41 -13.21
C TYR A 293 27.99 -1.29 -13.74
N HIS A 294 28.59 -2.42 -14.07
CA HIS A 294 29.80 -2.51 -14.84
C HIS A 294 29.31 -3.06 -16.19
N THR A 295 28.70 -2.23 -17.04
CA THR A 295 28.21 -2.64 -18.37
C THR A 295 29.36 -2.92 -19.32
N THR A 296 30.08 -3.99 -19.03
CA THR A 296 31.01 -4.55 -19.99
C THR A 296 30.63 -5.99 -20.22
N TYR A 297 29.97 -6.17 -21.37
CA TYR A 297 29.36 -7.38 -21.94
C TYR A 297 30.24 -8.66 -21.96
N VAL A 298 31.44 -8.68 -21.36
CA VAL A 298 32.44 -9.73 -21.56
C VAL A 298 33.07 -10.27 -20.26
N ALA A 299 32.72 -9.76 -19.08
CA ALA A 299 33.20 -10.37 -17.84
C ALA A 299 32.15 -10.28 -16.74
N GLY A 300 31.46 -11.40 -16.46
CA GLY A 300 30.48 -11.55 -15.38
C GLY A 300 31.04 -11.41 -13.95
N TYR A 301 31.71 -10.30 -13.68
CA TYR A 301 32.15 -9.86 -12.36
C TYR A 301 31.37 -8.61 -11.97
N TYR A 302 30.17 -8.84 -11.43
CA TYR A 302 29.40 -7.86 -10.69
C TYR A 302 30.18 -7.47 -9.43
N ARG A 303 30.90 -6.34 -9.45
CA ARG A 303 31.38 -5.77 -8.18
C ARG A 303 30.22 -4.99 -7.57
N ARG A 304 29.60 -5.60 -6.54
CA ARG A 304 28.63 -5.00 -5.62
C ARG A 304 29.25 -3.79 -4.92
N LEU A 305 29.33 -2.65 -5.60
CA LEU A 305 29.83 -1.40 -5.02
C LEU A 305 28.65 -0.54 -4.56
N TYR A 306 28.93 0.23 -3.50
CA TYR A 306 28.00 0.89 -2.59
C TYR A 306 26.82 1.62 -3.27
N PRO A 307 25.61 1.62 -2.65
CA PRO A 307 24.48 2.38 -3.16
C PRO A 307 24.77 3.89 -3.17
N MET A 308 24.33 4.56 -4.23
CA MET A 308 24.55 6.01 -4.42
C MET A 308 23.25 6.75 -4.70
N LEU A 309 23.14 7.97 -4.18
CA LEU A 309 22.09 8.93 -4.52
C LEU A 309 22.73 10.08 -5.33
N SER A 310 22.15 10.34 -6.49
CA SER A 310 22.58 11.35 -7.46
C SER A 310 21.54 12.46 -7.51
N TYR A 311 21.93 13.70 -7.24
CA TYR A 311 21.00 14.84 -7.25
C TYR A 311 21.43 15.92 -8.23
N VAL A 312 20.48 16.39 -9.02
CA VAL A 312 20.67 17.51 -9.93
C VAL A 312 20.67 18.79 -9.10
N TYR A 313 21.72 19.62 -9.20
CA TYR A 313 21.86 20.81 -8.35
C TYR A 313 21.62 22.13 -9.07
N GLN A 314 21.59 22.13 -10.40
CA GLN A 314 21.36 23.32 -11.23
C GLN A 314 20.35 22.99 -12.35
N GLY A 315 19.72 24.03 -12.90
CA GLY A 315 18.75 23.89 -13.99
C GLY A 315 17.29 23.70 -13.52
N PRO A 316 16.36 23.54 -14.48
CA PRO A 316 14.92 23.43 -14.19
C PRO A 316 14.55 22.16 -13.39
N LYS A 317 15.40 21.14 -13.42
CA LYS A 317 15.21 19.86 -12.71
C LYS A 317 15.96 19.76 -11.38
N MET A 318 16.38 20.89 -10.81
CA MET A 318 17.03 20.93 -9.49
C MET A 318 16.27 20.09 -8.46
N ALA A 319 16.99 19.23 -7.74
CA ALA A 319 16.47 18.36 -6.72
C ALA A 319 15.73 19.15 -5.63
N THR A 320 14.62 18.58 -5.16
CA THR A 320 13.81 19.12 -4.06
C THR A 320 13.68 18.12 -2.94
N GLU A 321 13.10 18.54 -1.81
CA GLU A 321 12.74 17.63 -0.71
C GLU A 321 11.87 16.46 -1.19
N ALA A 322 10.93 16.71 -2.12
CA ALA A 322 10.14 15.67 -2.79
C ALA A 322 11.01 14.68 -3.58
N THR A 323 11.87 15.20 -4.45
CA THR A 323 12.84 14.39 -5.21
C THR A 323 13.73 13.56 -4.28
N ILE A 324 14.23 14.15 -3.21
CA ILE A 324 15.05 13.45 -2.22
C ILE A 324 14.27 12.33 -1.55
N ALA A 325 13.02 12.57 -1.16
CA ALA A 325 12.16 11.56 -0.55
C ALA A 325 11.86 10.41 -1.52
N HIS A 326 11.57 10.71 -2.78
CA HIS A 326 11.39 9.72 -3.85
C HIS A 326 12.62 8.81 -4.00
N GLU A 327 13.81 9.40 -4.18
CA GLU A 327 15.03 8.61 -4.33
C GLU A 327 15.40 7.82 -3.06
N VAL A 328 15.11 8.36 -1.87
CA VAL A 328 15.25 7.63 -0.61
C VAL A 328 14.28 6.45 -0.55
N GLY A 329 13.10 6.53 -1.17
CA GLY A 329 12.18 5.41 -1.26
C GLY A 329 12.74 4.27 -2.12
N HIS A 330 13.36 4.54 -3.27
CA HIS A 330 14.09 3.51 -4.02
C HIS A 330 15.23 2.90 -3.20
N TYR A 331 16.00 3.73 -2.50
CA TYR A 331 17.03 3.27 -1.58
C TYR A 331 16.47 2.34 -0.49
N PHE A 332 15.32 2.66 0.09
CA PHE A 332 14.70 1.81 1.09
C PHE A 332 14.14 0.51 0.49
N THR A 333 13.63 0.53 -0.73
CA THR A 333 13.31 -0.70 -1.46
C THR A 333 14.54 -1.59 -1.54
N HIS A 334 15.71 -1.06 -1.91
CA HIS A 334 16.96 -1.83 -1.91
C HIS A 334 17.36 -2.32 -0.50
N VAL A 335 17.22 -1.48 0.54
CA VAL A 335 17.48 -1.87 1.94
C VAL A 335 16.67 -3.09 2.36
N PHE A 336 15.42 -3.19 1.95
CA PHE A 336 14.54 -4.29 2.34
C PHE A 336 14.62 -5.49 1.40
N PHE A 337 14.82 -5.29 0.11
CA PHE A 337 14.88 -6.38 -0.87
C PHE A 337 16.26 -7.06 -0.91
N GLY A 338 17.33 -6.33 -0.58
CA GLY A 338 18.70 -6.79 -0.80
C GLY A 338 19.11 -6.71 -2.27
N ASP A 339 20.38 -7.02 -2.56
CA ASP A 339 20.99 -6.82 -3.88
C ASP A 339 20.23 -7.58 -4.99
N ASP A 340 20.29 -8.92 -4.97
CA ASP A 340 19.81 -9.74 -6.09
C ASP A 340 18.30 -9.54 -6.37
N PRO A 341 17.39 -9.44 -5.36
CA PRO A 341 15.97 -9.19 -5.63
C PRO A 341 15.69 -7.77 -6.08
N PHE A 342 16.44 -6.77 -5.61
CA PHE A 342 16.28 -5.40 -6.09
C PHE A 342 16.73 -5.28 -7.55
N GLU A 343 17.85 -5.90 -7.94
CA GLU A 343 18.34 -5.94 -9.33
C GLU A 343 17.29 -6.53 -10.27
N GLN A 344 16.74 -7.71 -9.94
CA GLN A 344 15.70 -8.33 -10.74
C GLN A 344 14.44 -7.46 -10.84
N PHE A 345 14.10 -6.78 -9.74
CA PHE A 345 12.94 -5.91 -9.69
C PHE A 345 13.15 -4.65 -10.53
N SER A 346 14.30 -4.01 -10.43
CA SER A 346 14.66 -2.82 -11.20
C SER A 346 14.81 -3.11 -12.68
N ASP A 347 15.46 -4.21 -13.06
CA ASP A 347 15.60 -4.61 -14.47
C ASP A 347 14.23 -4.82 -15.14
N SER A 348 13.23 -5.29 -14.38
CA SER A 348 11.89 -5.49 -14.92
C SER A 348 11.11 -4.20 -15.18
N GLN A 349 11.49 -3.08 -14.56
CA GLN A 349 10.80 -1.80 -14.63
C GLN A 349 11.57 -0.74 -15.44
N LEU A 350 12.91 -0.72 -15.34
CA LEU A 350 13.80 0.26 -16.00
C LEU A 350 13.96 0.07 -17.52
N LEU A 351 13.54 -1.08 -18.09
CA LEU A 351 13.67 -1.34 -19.53
C LEU A 351 12.63 -0.63 -20.40
N ALA A 352 11.69 0.12 -19.81
CA ALA A 352 10.68 0.89 -20.52
C ALA A 352 10.72 2.35 -20.05
N THR A 353 10.53 3.29 -20.98
CA THR A 353 10.11 4.65 -20.61
C THR A 353 8.87 4.55 -19.72
N HIS A 354 8.92 5.14 -18.53
CA HIS A 354 7.83 5.13 -17.56
C HIS A 354 7.62 6.54 -17.01
N ASP A 355 6.36 6.91 -16.82
CA ASP A 355 5.90 8.14 -16.18
C ASP A 355 4.62 7.81 -15.40
N ILE A 356 4.20 8.68 -14.49
CA ILE A 356 2.98 8.48 -13.71
C ILE A 356 1.80 8.24 -14.66
N GLY A 357 1.09 7.15 -14.42
CA GLY A 357 -0.04 6.76 -15.24
C GLY A 357 0.32 5.97 -16.49
N ASP A 358 1.57 5.59 -16.74
CA ASP A 358 1.93 4.62 -17.78
C ASP A 358 1.53 3.19 -17.38
N GLU A 359 1.06 2.41 -18.35
CA GLU A 359 0.50 1.08 -18.10
C GLU A 359 1.57 -0.02 -18.29
N HIS A 360 1.85 -0.75 -17.22
CA HIS A 360 2.82 -1.85 -17.22
C HIS A 360 2.12 -3.19 -17.01
N ALA A 361 2.22 -4.10 -17.98
CA ALA A 361 1.48 -5.37 -17.95
C ALA A 361 1.80 -6.25 -16.72
N SER A 362 2.99 -6.14 -16.15
CA SER A 362 3.42 -6.85 -14.92
C SER A 362 2.92 -6.19 -13.62
N ARG A 363 2.35 -4.97 -13.71
CA ARG A 363 1.95 -4.14 -12.57
C ARG A 363 3.08 -3.99 -11.53
N PRO A 364 4.32 -3.67 -11.95
CA PRO A 364 5.46 -3.63 -11.06
C PRO A 364 5.29 -2.50 -10.03
N MET A 365 6.09 -2.51 -8.97
CA MET A 365 5.89 -1.65 -7.80
C MET A 365 7.08 -0.76 -7.42
N LEU A 366 8.17 -0.69 -8.20
CA LEU A 366 9.41 -0.04 -7.76
C LEU A 366 9.19 1.45 -7.46
N GLU A 367 8.53 2.14 -8.39
CA GLU A 367 8.16 3.55 -8.27
C GLU A 367 7.12 3.78 -7.17
N GLU A 368 6.24 2.83 -6.93
CA GLU A 368 5.20 2.91 -5.90
C GLU A 368 5.79 3.02 -4.50
N TYR A 369 6.91 2.34 -4.22
CA TYR A 369 7.64 2.53 -2.96
C TYR A 369 8.20 3.96 -2.86
N ALA A 370 8.81 4.45 -3.93
CA ALA A 370 9.41 5.78 -3.99
C ALA A 370 8.38 6.89 -3.82
N MET A 371 7.29 6.83 -4.59
CA MET A 371 6.17 7.77 -4.52
C MET A 371 5.45 7.72 -3.16
N TYR A 372 5.32 6.55 -2.53
CA TYR A 372 4.71 6.49 -1.20
C TYR A 372 5.60 7.15 -0.12
N VAL A 373 6.92 7.03 -0.24
CA VAL A 373 7.87 7.74 0.64
C VAL A 373 7.85 9.25 0.37
N ASP A 374 7.74 9.68 -0.90
CA ASP A 374 7.51 11.09 -1.23
C ASP A 374 6.23 11.62 -0.58
N TYR A 375 5.11 10.92 -0.75
CA TYR A 375 3.83 11.25 -0.11
C TYR A 375 3.92 11.30 1.42
N LEU A 376 4.58 10.33 2.06
CA LEU A 376 4.78 10.32 3.51
C LEU A 376 5.49 11.58 4.00
N MET A 377 6.50 12.04 3.27
CA MET A 377 7.34 13.16 3.69
C MET A 377 6.72 14.52 3.35
N ASN A 378 5.99 14.61 2.23
CA ASN A 378 5.57 15.88 1.65
C ASN A 378 4.04 16.06 1.59
N GLY A 379 3.26 15.00 1.85
CA GLY A 379 1.80 14.98 1.73
C GLY A 379 1.27 14.99 0.29
N ASN A 380 2.15 15.03 -0.70
CA ASN A 380 1.88 14.94 -2.14
C ASN A 380 3.09 14.29 -2.81
N ILE A 381 2.96 13.95 -4.10
CA ILE A 381 4.10 13.50 -4.91
C ILE A 381 4.43 14.53 -5.98
N LEU A 382 5.68 14.53 -6.46
CA LEU A 382 6.16 15.45 -7.50
C LEU A 382 5.78 16.92 -7.21
N ARG A 383 5.86 17.32 -5.93
CA ARG A 383 5.59 18.67 -5.39
C ARG A 383 4.13 19.14 -5.39
N SER A 384 3.22 18.51 -6.11
CA SER A 384 1.85 19.04 -6.24
C SER A 384 0.75 18.05 -6.54
N LEU A 385 1.08 16.79 -6.85
CA LEU A 385 0.08 15.80 -7.19
C LEU A 385 -0.49 15.17 -5.92
N ASP A 386 -1.78 15.40 -5.70
CA ASP A 386 -2.51 14.80 -4.59
C ASP A 386 -2.84 13.34 -4.92
N VAL A 387 -2.07 12.43 -4.32
CA VAL A 387 -2.23 10.98 -4.53
C VAL A 387 -3.48 10.41 -3.88
N GLU A 388 -4.14 11.14 -2.99
CA GLU A 388 -5.39 10.69 -2.37
C GLU A 388 -6.56 10.75 -3.36
N GLU A 389 -6.36 11.43 -4.50
CA GLU A 389 -7.38 11.77 -5.47
C GLU A 389 -7.06 11.22 -6.87
N PRO A 390 -7.60 10.05 -7.25
CA PRO A 390 -7.28 9.35 -8.50
C PRO A 390 -7.40 10.23 -9.76
N HIS A 391 -8.33 11.18 -9.81
CA HIS A 391 -8.50 12.08 -10.96
C HIS A 391 -7.28 12.98 -11.25
N VAL A 392 -6.43 13.25 -10.24
CA VAL A 392 -5.22 14.06 -10.41
C VAL A 392 -4.12 13.24 -11.08
N LEU A 393 -4.05 11.95 -10.75
CA LEU A 393 -3.04 11.03 -11.26
C LEU A 393 -3.45 10.38 -12.58
N PHE A 394 -4.73 10.03 -12.72
CA PHE A 394 -5.22 9.17 -13.79
C PHE A 394 -6.39 9.83 -14.52
N VAL A 395 -6.15 10.22 -15.77
CA VAL A 395 -7.21 10.61 -16.71
C VAL A 395 -7.51 9.45 -17.65
N LYS A 396 -7.65 8.25 -17.08
CA LYS A 396 -7.83 6.98 -17.80
C LYS A 396 -9.07 6.24 -17.30
N SER A 397 -9.79 5.59 -18.22
CA SER A 397 -10.98 4.80 -17.89
C SER A 397 -10.60 3.34 -17.67
N PRO A 398 -11.14 2.67 -16.63
CA PRO A 398 -10.94 1.24 -16.43
C PRO A 398 -11.51 0.39 -17.57
N GLU A 399 -12.39 0.92 -18.43
CA GLU A 399 -12.89 0.21 -19.61
C GLU A 399 -11.81 -0.01 -20.68
N VAL A 400 -10.77 0.84 -20.68
CA VAL A 400 -9.72 0.84 -21.72
C VAL A 400 -8.38 0.42 -21.14
N PHE A 401 -8.06 0.86 -19.93
CA PHE A 401 -6.77 0.63 -19.27
C PHE A 401 -6.92 -0.30 -18.07
N ASP A 402 -5.88 -1.07 -17.80
CA ASP A 402 -5.75 -1.78 -16.54
C ASP A 402 -5.28 -0.81 -15.44
N LEU A 403 -6.20 -0.23 -14.67
CA LEU A 403 -5.87 0.82 -13.69
C LEU A 403 -4.83 0.39 -12.64
N PRO A 404 -4.88 -0.85 -12.10
CA PRO A 404 -3.85 -1.37 -11.21
C PRO A 404 -2.47 -1.57 -11.86
N ALA A 405 -2.39 -1.50 -13.18
CA ALA A 405 -1.15 -1.55 -13.94
C ALA A 405 -0.54 -0.16 -14.19
N LEU A 406 -1.23 0.91 -13.81
CA LEU A 406 -0.73 2.26 -13.97
C LEU A 406 0.27 2.60 -12.87
N GLU A 407 1.41 3.15 -13.27
CA GLU A 407 2.39 3.67 -12.34
C GLU A 407 1.76 4.71 -11.39
N GLY A 408 2.00 4.55 -10.09
CA GLY A 408 1.45 5.39 -9.03
C GLY A 408 0.09 4.93 -8.50
N TYR A 409 -0.56 3.91 -9.10
CA TYR A 409 -1.85 3.40 -8.63
C TYR A 409 -1.75 2.84 -7.20
N ALA A 410 -0.71 2.06 -6.90
CA ALA A 410 -0.57 1.47 -5.57
C ALA A 410 -0.34 2.54 -4.49
N THR A 411 0.42 3.59 -4.82
CA THR A 411 0.61 4.77 -3.97
C THR A 411 -0.73 5.43 -3.67
N CYS A 412 -1.57 5.65 -4.69
CA CYS A 412 -2.92 6.19 -4.52
C CYS A 412 -3.77 5.32 -3.59
N LEU A 413 -3.78 4.00 -3.81
CA LEU A 413 -4.52 3.07 -2.97
C LEU A 413 -4.06 3.11 -1.51
N LEU A 414 -2.74 3.14 -1.27
CA LEU A 414 -2.18 3.18 0.09
C LEU A 414 -2.43 4.54 0.78
N ALA A 415 -2.28 5.64 0.06
CA ALA A 415 -2.65 6.97 0.55
C ALA A 415 -4.14 6.99 0.94
N ARG A 416 -5.01 6.39 0.12
CA ARG A 416 -6.44 6.29 0.40
C ARG A 416 -6.81 5.47 1.63
N LEU A 417 -5.98 4.50 2.01
CA LEU A 417 -6.09 3.77 3.28
C LEU A 417 -5.66 4.63 4.48
N HIS A 418 -4.71 5.55 4.28
CA HIS A 418 -4.26 6.50 5.30
C HIS A 418 -5.29 7.60 5.57
N THR A 419 -5.84 8.19 4.51
CA THR A 419 -6.73 9.35 4.56
C THR A 419 -7.92 9.18 5.52
N GLY A 420 -8.20 10.23 6.29
CA GLY A 420 -9.37 10.33 7.18
C GLY A 420 -10.65 10.89 6.54
N SER A 421 -10.59 11.37 5.29
CA SER A 421 -11.72 11.93 4.55
C SER A 421 -12.75 10.86 4.19
N SER A 422 -14.05 11.11 4.33
CA SER A 422 -15.11 10.18 3.88
C SER A 422 -15.52 10.35 2.41
N THR A 423 -14.82 11.24 1.68
CA THR A 423 -15.08 11.53 0.27
C THR A 423 -13.81 11.42 -0.56
N ILE A 424 -13.97 11.25 -1.87
CA ILE A 424 -12.90 11.19 -2.88
C ILE A 424 -13.42 11.76 -4.20
N LYS A 425 -12.58 12.44 -4.95
CA LYS A 425 -12.79 12.75 -6.36
C LYS A 425 -12.33 11.54 -7.19
N GLY A 426 -13.29 10.70 -7.55
CA GLY A 426 -13.04 9.53 -8.40
C GLY A 426 -12.59 9.92 -9.81
N LEU A 427 -12.32 8.94 -10.68
CA LEU A 427 -11.73 9.16 -12.03
C LEU A 427 -12.48 10.18 -12.92
N SER A 428 -13.78 10.40 -12.68
CA SER A 428 -14.57 11.41 -13.42
C SER A 428 -14.37 12.86 -12.90
N GLY A 429 -13.63 13.04 -11.81
CA GLY A 429 -13.52 14.28 -11.04
C GLY A 429 -14.71 14.55 -10.12
N ALA A 430 -15.78 13.74 -10.19
CA ALA A 430 -16.93 13.86 -9.30
C ALA A 430 -16.57 13.41 -7.88
N THR A 431 -17.11 14.12 -6.89
CA THR A 431 -16.97 13.74 -5.47
C THR A 431 -17.91 12.57 -5.15
N GLU A 432 -17.36 11.51 -4.59
CA GLU A 432 -18.04 10.28 -4.23
C GLU A 432 -17.77 9.93 -2.77
N ASP A 433 -18.71 9.22 -2.14
CA ASP A 433 -18.53 8.62 -0.83
C ASP A 433 -17.58 7.42 -0.91
N ILE A 434 -16.69 7.30 0.08
CA ILE A 434 -15.73 6.20 0.21
C ILE A 434 -15.58 5.81 1.69
N PRO A 435 -15.30 4.54 2.02
CA PRO A 435 -14.99 4.16 3.41
C PRO A 435 -13.72 4.84 3.95
N VAL A 436 -13.66 4.95 5.28
CA VAL A 436 -12.48 5.48 6.00
C VAL A 436 -11.82 4.35 6.78
N VAL A 437 -10.54 4.10 6.49
CA VAL A 437 -9.72 3.17 7.26
C VAL A 437 -8.93 3.92 8.34
N ALA A 438 -8.35 5.07 7.98
CA ALA A 438 -7.46 5.88 8.81
C ALA A 438 -6.24 5.09 9.33
N ALA A 439 -5.58 4.35 8.43
CA ALA A 439 -4.39 3.57 8.75
C ALA A 439 -3.22 4.48 9.15
N GLY A 440 -2.42 4.08 10.14
CA GLY A 440 -1.17 4.79 10.45
C GLY A 440 -0.14 4.56 9.34
N HIS A 441 0.72 5.55 9.08
CA HIS A 441 1.82 5.37 8.13
C HIS A 441 2.73 4.19 8.52
N ALA A 442 2.97 3.97 9.82
CA ALA A 442 3.75 2.82 10.27
C ALA A 442 3.13 1.50 9.81
N ASP A 443 1.81 1.35 9.90
CA ASP A 443 1.12 0.14 9.46
C ASP A 443 1.24 -0.07 7.95
N LEU A 444 1.10 1.01 7.16
CA LEU A 444 1.20 0.95 5.70
C LEU A 444 2.63 0.71 5.22
N LEU A 445 3.64 1.27 5.90
CA LEU A 445 5.04 0.92 5.69
C LEU A 445 5.32 -0.54 6.09
N GLY A 446 4.62 -1.06 7.09
CA GLY A 446 4.64 -2.48 7.45
C GLY A 446 4.05 -3.38 6.36
N VAL A 447 2.97 -2.93 5.70
CA VAL A 447 2.42 -3.59 4.52
C VAL A 447 3.46 -3.56 3.39
N LEU A 448 3.98 -2.39 3.01
CA LEU A 448 4.96 -2.25 1.94
C LEU A 448 6.27 -3.01 2.20
N PHE A 449 7.06 -2.58 3.19
CA PHE A 449 8.41 -3.10 3.42
C PHE A 449 8.44 -4.44 4.17
N GLY A 450 7.35 -4.77 4.89
CA GLY A 450 7.24 -6.04 5.60
C GLY A 450 6.83 -7.20 4.69
N SER A 451 5.88 -6.99 3.77
CA SER A 451 5.48 -8.04 2.82
C SER A 451 6.21 -8.01 1.48
N LYS A 452 6.91 -6.91 1.17
CA LYS A 452 7.79 -6.74 0.00
C LYS A 452 7.11 -7.13 -1.33
N PRO A 453 5.88 -6.63 -1.63
CA PRO A 453 5.25 -6.92 -2.91
C PRO A 453 6.10 -6.38 -4.06
N THR A 454 6.24 -7.19 -5.12
CA THR A 454 6.86 -6.79 -6.39
C THR A 454 5.81 -6.36 -7.42
N SER A 455 4.53 -6.63 -7.15
CA SER A 455 3.43 -6.18 -8.00
C SER A 455 2.20 -5.77 -7.20
N VAL A 456 1.33 -4.97 -7.81
CA VAL A 456 0.06 -4.54 -7.19
C VAL A 456 -0.83 -5.74 -6.80
N ASN A 457 -0.72 -6.85 -7.54
CA ASN A 457 -1.44 -8.09 -7.21
C ASN A 457 -0.89 -8.75 -5.94
N GLU A 458 0.42 -8.67 -5.69
CA GLU A 458 1.04 -9.17 -4.45
C GLU A 458 0.78 -8.25 -3.26
N LEU A 459 0.59 -6.95 -3.50
CA LEU A 459 0.21 -5.99 -2.47
C LEU A 459 -1.20 -6.26 -1.94
N LEU A 460 -2.14 -6.66 -2.81
CA LEU A 460 -3.55 -6.82 -2.44
C LEU A 460 -3.78 -7.82 -1.27
N PRO A 461 -3.19 -9.03 -1.26
CA PRO A 461 -3.23 -9.92 -0.10
C PRO A 461 -2.67 -9.29 1.18
N ALA A 462 -1.61 -8.48 1.10
CA ALA A 462 -1.01 -7.82 2.26
C ALA A 462 -1.96 -6.75 2.86
N ILE A 463 -2.58 -5.92 2.01
CA ILE A 463 -3.63 -4.98 2.43
C ILE A 463 -4.81 -5.72 3.05
N ARG A 464 -5.27 -6.81 2.42
CA ARG A 464 -6.38 -7.62 2.92
C ARG A 464 -6.09 -8.18 4.31
N ASN A 465 -4.89 -8.71 4.53
CA ASN A 465 -4.47 -9.24 5.82
C ASN A 465 -4.42 -8.15 6.89
N TYR A 466 -3.89 -6.97 6.57
CA TYR A 466 -3.89 -5.82 7.47
C TYR A 466 -5.32 -5.39 7.87
N LEU A 467 -6.22 -5.27 6.89
CA LEU A 467 -7.62 -4.88 7.17
C LEU A 467 -8.38 -5.97 7.93
N ALA A 468 -8.09 -7.25 7.69
CA ALA A 468 -8.69 -8.36 8.44
C ALA A 468 -8.35 -8.30 9.93
N GLN A 469 -7.11 -7.94 10.29
CA GLN A 469 -6.67 -7.80 11.68
C GLN A 469 -7.44 -6.71 12.44
N SER A 470 -7.97 -5.71 11.74
CA SER A 470 -8.79 -4.64 12.30
C SER A 470 -10.30 -4.84 12.10
N GLY A 471 -10.73 -5.97 11.52
CA GLY A 471 -12.14 -6.24 11.22
C GLY A 471 -12.73 -5.33 10.13
N LYS A 472 -11.89 -4.71 9.29
CA LYS A 472 -12.27 -3.73 8.24
C LYS A 472 -12.10 -4.27 6.81
N GLN A 473 -11.92 -5.58 6.65
CA GLN A 473 -11.64 -6.19 5.35
C GLN A 473 -12.76 -5.96 4.33
N ASP A 474 -14.02 -5.89 4.79
CA ASP A 474 -15.21 -5.65 3.97
C ASP A 474 -15.24 -4.24 3.36
N LEU A 475 -14.43 -3.30 3.83
CA LEU A 475 -14.30 -1.96 3.23
C LEU A 475 -13.51 -1.96 1.92
N LEU A 476 -12.64 -2.96 1.72
CA LEU A 476 -11.65 -2.96 0.66
C LEU A 476 -12.24 -2.91 -0.76
N PRO A 477 -13.30 -3.68 -1.11
CA PRO A 477 -13.93 -3.59 -2.43
C PRO A 477 -14.37 -2.17 -2.80
N ALA A 478 -15.00 -1.46 -1.86
CA ALA A 478 -15.45 -0.09 -2.08
C ALA A 478 -14.28 0.89 -2.22
N ILE A 479 -13.23 0.74 -1.42
CA ILE A 479 -12.03 1.59 -1.52
C ILE A 479 -11.34 1.39 -2.88
N MET A 480 -11.11 0.14 -3.28
CA MET A 480 -10.47 -0.18 -4.56
C MET A 480 -11.26 0.39 -5.76
N GLU A 481 -12.58 0.19 -5.76
CA GLU A 481 -13.47 0.68 -6.82
C GLU A 481 -13.41 2.21 -6.93
N ARG A 482 -13.49 2.91 -5.80
CA ARG A 482 -13.45 4.37 -5.74
C ARG A 482 -12.08 4.94 -6.12
N SER A 483 -11.01 4.21 -5.83
CA SER A 483 -9.64 4.52 -6.27
C SER A 483 -9.38 4.20 -7.74
N GLY A 484 -10.35 3.62 -8.46
CA GLY A 484 -10.28 3.36 -9.90
C GLY A 484 -10.06 1.89 -10.32
N TRP A 485 -9.85 0.97 -9.37
CA TRP A 485 -9.83 -0.48 -9.64
C TRP A 485 -11.27 -1.00 -9.70
N SER A 486 -11.96 -0.58 -10.75
CA SER A 486 -13.34 -0.93 -11.06
C SER A 486 -13.37 -1.76 -12.32
N TYR A 487 -14.32 -2.70 -12.41
CA TYR A 487 -14.59 -3.46 -13.62
C TYR A 487 -15.82 -2.92 -14.34
N HIS A 488 -16.08 -3.44 -15.53
CA HIS A 488 -17.28 -3.19 -16.30
C HIS A 488 -17.79 -4.51 -16.89
N GLY A 489 -19.08 -4.63 -17.19
CA GLY A 489 -19.63 -5.91 -17.62
C GLY A 489 -21.07 -5.89 -18.12
N ASP A 490 -21.45 -6.96 -18.81
CA ASP A 490 -22.80 -7.14 -19.35
C ASP A 490 -23.54 -8.28 -18.64
N GLY A 491 -24.86 -8.15 -18.57
CA GLY A 491 -25.74 -9.21 -18.12
C GLY A 491 -27.15 -9.11 -18.71
N PHE A 492 -28.01 -10.01 -18.24
CA PHE A 492 -29.42 -10.06 -18.59
C PHE A 492 -30.24 -10.16 -17.32
N VAL A 493 -31.39 -9.48 -17.29
CA VAL A 493 -32.42 -9.72 -16.27
C VAL A 493 -33.54 -10.53 -16.90
N LEU A 494 -33.83 -11.69 -16.32
CA LEU A 494 -34.86 -12.61 -16.79
C LEU A 494 -35.91 -12.84 -15.69
N ASP A 495 -37.15 -13.15 -16.10
CA ASP A 495 -38.16 -13.70 -15.20
C ASP A 495 -37.93 -15.20 -14.96
N GLN A 496 -38.75 -15.82 -14.13
CA GLN A 496 -38.68 -17.27 -13.84
C GLN A 496 -38.91 -18.17 -15.07
N ASN A 497 -39.48 -17.63 -16.15
CA ASN A 497 -39.75 -18.33 -17.41
C ASN A 497 -38.67 -18.06 -18.46
N ALA A 498 -37.54 -17.45 -18.07
CA ALA A 498 -36.45 -17.03 -18.95
C ALA A 498 -36.85 -15.97 -20.00
N HIS A 499 -37.94 -15.22 -19.78
CA HIS A 499 -38.26 -14.06 -20.60
C HIS A 499 -37.49 -12.82 -20.12
N PRO A 500 -37.09 -11.92 -21.03
CA PRO A 500 -36.41 -10.69 -20.65
C PRO A 500 -37.32 -9.75 -19.87
N VAL A 501 -36.76 -9.09 -18.85
CA VAL A 501 -37.47 -8.10 -18.04
C VAL A 501 -37.02 -6.69 -18.44
N PRO A 502 -37.81 -5.94 -19.23
CA PRO A 502 -37.44 -4.59 -19.67
C PRO A 502 -37.67 -3.56 -18.56
N GLY A 503 -36.87 -2.49 -18.56
CA GLY A 503 -37.05 -1.37 -17.63
C GLY A 503 -36.62 -1.65 -16.19
N ALA A 504 -35.99 -2.79 -15.91
CA ALA A 504 -35.42 -3.09 -14.60
C ALA A 504 -34.20 -2.20 -14.34
N GLN A 505 -34.09 -1.67 -13.13
CA GLN A 505 -32.91 -0.90 -12.70
C GLN A 505 -31.87 -1.84 -12.10
N VAL A 506 -30.63 -1.77 -12.58
CA VAL A 506 -29.53 -2.66 -12.18
C VAL A 506 -28.36 -1.83 -11.66
N GLN A 507 -27.75 -2.26 -10.56
CA GLN A 507 -26.63 -1.55 -9.91
C GLN A 507 -25.74 -2.51 -9.14
N ALA A 508 -24.41 -2.33 -9.15
CA ALA A 508 -23.54 -3.04 -8.23
C ALA A 508 -23.54 -2.35 -6.86
N VAL A 509 -23.56 -3.15 -5.79
CA VAL A 509 -23.67 -2.69 -4.40
C VAL A 509 -22.64 -3.41 -3.54
N CYS A 510 -21.78 -2.63 -2.88
CA CYS A 510 -20.89 -3.13 -1.83
C CYS A 510 -21.49 -2.80 -0.46
N LYS A 511 -21.68 -3.82 0.38
CA LYS A 511 -22.22 -3.69 1.73
C LYS A 511 -21.10 -3.82 2.74
N THR A 512 -21.03 -2.90 3.68
CA THR A 512 -19.97 -2.86 4.69
C THR A 512 -20.56 -2.91 6.09
N THR A 513 -20.29 -3.98 6.81
CA THR A 513 -20.68 -4.18 8.21
C THR A 513 -19.82 -3.33 9.15
N SER A 514 -18.53 -3.20 8.88
CA SER A 514 -17.58 -2.46 9.72
C SER A 514 -17.80 -0.94 9.73
N SER A 515 -18.60 -0.40 8.79
CA SER A 515 -18.98 1.03 8.74
C SER A 515 -20.45 1.29 9.10
N GLY A 516 -21.06 0.38 9.86
CA GLY A 516 -22.44 0.52 10.34
C GLY A 516 -23.49 0.13 9.30
N ASN A 517 -23.22 -0.93 8.53
CA ASN A 517 -24.09 -1.42 7.45
C ASN A 517 -24.31 -0.41 6.31
N ARG A 518 -23.29 0.39 5.99
CA ARG A 518 -23.35 1.33 4.87
C ARG A 518 -23.22 0.59 3.54
N GLU A 519 -23.95 1.09 2.54
CA GLU A 519 -23.89 0.61 1.17
C GLU A 519 -23.18 1.63 0.26
N TYR A 520 -22.34 1.11 -0.64
CA TYR A 520 -21.67 1.87 -1.68
C TYR A 520 -22.17 1.39 -3.04
N MET A 521 -22.56 2.33 -3.90
CA MET A 521 -23.17 2.05 -5.20
C MET A 521 -22.19 2.31 -6.34
N ALA A 522 -22.11 1.38 -7.30
CA ALA A 522 -21.34 1.53 -8.54
C ALA A 522 -22.15 0.99 -9.73
N PRO A 523 -22.37 1.78 -10.80
CA PRO A 523 -22.26 3.24 -10.85
C PRO A 523 -23.16 3.94 -9.82
N LEU A 524 -22.98 5.25 -9.61
CA LEU A 524 -23.81 6.03 -8.66
C LEU A 524 -25.30 6.06 -9.01
N GLN A 525 -25.63 6.00 -10.31
CA GLN A 525 -26.99 5.92 -10.82
C GLN A 525 -27.22 4.54 -11.43
N PRO A 526 -28.35 3.86 -11.12
CA PRO A 526 -28.62 2.54 -11.69
C PRO A 526 -28.75 2.61 -13.22
N VAL A 527 -28.40 1.52 -13.90
CA VAL A 527 -28.62 1.35 -15.34
C VAL A 527 -29.95 0.67 -15.59
N THR A 528 -30.64 1.02 -16.68
CA THR A 528 -31.94 0.43 -17.02
C THR A 528 -31.79 -0.66 -18.08
N THR A 529 -32.44 -1.81 -17.90
CA THR A 529 -32.44 -2.88 -18.91
C THR A 529 -33.16 -2.48 -20.18
N GLY A 530 -32.63 -2.92 -21.33
CA GLY A 530 -33.27 -2.77 -22.64
C GLY A 530 -34.53 -3.62 -22.79
N SER A 531 -35.18 -3.51 -23.95
CA SER A 531 -36.35 -4.34 -24.30
C SER A 531 -36.04 -5.84 -24.36
N ASP A 532 -34.77 -6.19 -24.54
CA ASP A 532 -34.23 -7.55 -24.54
C ASP A 532 -33.69 -7.99 -23.16
N GLY A 533 -33.95 -7.20 -22.10
CA GLY A 533 -33.52 -7.49 -20.73
C GLY A 533 -32.02 -7.30 -20.51
N LYS A 534 -31.25 -6.88 -21.52
CA LYS A 534 -29.82 -6.65 -21.39
C LYS A 534 -29.51 -5.39 -20.62
N PHE A 535 -28.38 -5.41 -19.90
CA PHE A 535 -27.78 -4.24 -19.29
C PHE A 535 -26.26 -4.29 -19.39
N THR A 536 -25.63 -3.13 -19.30
CA THR A 536 -24.17 -2.97 -19.16
C THR A 536 -23.90 -2.11 -17.94
N LEU A 537 -23.15 -2.63 -16.97
CA LEU A 537 -22.65 -1.87 -15.84
C LEU A 537 -21.28 -1.28 -16.20
N PRO A 538 -21.11 0.06 -16.19
CA PRO A 538 -19.82 0.69 -16.45
C PRO A 538 -18.85 0.57 -15.26
N ARG A 539 -19.37 0.25 -14.06
CA ARG A 539 -18.59 0.13 -12.82
C ARG A 539 -19.10 -1.05 -12.01
N ILE A 540 -18.17 -1.87 -11.53
CA ILE A 540 -18.40 -3.10 -10.77
C ILE A 540 -17.27 -3.23 -9.75
N PHE A 541 -17.60 -3.58 -8.51
CA PHE A 541 -16.62 -3.72 -7.44
C PHE A 541 -15.69 -4.93 -7.66
N PRO A 542 -14.40 -4.83 -7.31
CA PRO A 542 -13.51 -5.98 -7.21
C PRO A 542 -13.93 -6.88 -6.05
N GLY A 543 -13.71 -8.20 -6.16
CA GLY A 543 -14.06 -9.15 -5.11
C GLY A 543 -15.58 -9.36 -4.97
N THR A 544 -15.99 -9.85 -3.80
CA THR A 544 -17.39 -10.21 -3.51
C THR A 544 -18.25 -8.99 -3.19
N HIS A 545 -19.37 -8.87 -3.89
CA HIS A 545 -20.36 -7.80 -3.75
C HIS A 545 -21.73 -8.30 -4.24
N TRP A 546 -22.71 -7.39 -4.40
CA TRP A 546 -24.06 -7.72 -4.84
C TRP A 546 -24.41 -6.97 -6.12
N ILE A 547 -25.15 -7.61 -7.03
CA ILE A 547 -25.86 -6.93 -8.11
C ILE A 547 -27.31 -6.78 -7.67
N ARG A 548 -27.75 -5.54 -7.47
CA ARG A 548 -29.12 -5.19 -7.12
C ARG A 548 -29.94 -4.98 -8.38
N VAL A 549 -31.11 -5.58 -8.44
CA VAL A 549 -32.10 -5.41 -9.50
C VAL A 549 -33.41 -4.93 -8.89
N THR A 550 -33.91 -3.80 -9.35
CA THR A 550 -35.17 -3.20 -8.89
C THR A 550 -36.18 -3.15 -10.05
N THR A 551 -37.37 -3.71 -9.82
CA THR A 551 -38.50 -3.73 -10.76
C THR A 551 -39.76 -3.23 -10.07
N GLY A 552 -40.20 -2.01 -10.41
CA GLY A 552 -41.31 -1.37 -9.69
C GLY A 552 -40.97 -1.18 -8.21
N SER A 553 -41.73 -1.82 -7.31
CA SER A 553 -41.50 -1.81 -5.86
C SER A 553 -40.63 -2.96 -5.36
N THR A 554 -40.26 -3.93 -6.20
CA THR A 554 -39.52 -5.12 -5.79
C THR A 554 -38.03 -4.91 -6.01
N THR A 555 -37.21 -5.25 -5.01
CA THR A 555 -35.74 -5.24 -5.10
C THR A 555 -35.21 -6.62 -4.78
N GLN A 556 -34.30 -7.14 -5.61
CA GLN A 556 -33.61 -8.40 -5.41
C GLN A 556 -32.11 -8.21 -5.58
N GLU A 557 -31.31 -9.01 -4.88
CA GLU A 557 -29.86 -8.89 -4.88
C GLU A 557 -29.21 -10.24 -5.16
N PHE A 558 -28.19 -10.22 -6.02
CA PHE A 558 -27.48 -11.41 -6.47
C PHE A 558 -26.02 -11.30 -6.05
N ALA A 559 -25.52 -12.25 -5.28
CA ALA A 559 -24.12 -12.29 -4.91
C ALA A 559 -23.26 -12.47 -6.18
N PHE A 560 -22.24 -11.64 -6.34
CA PHE A 560 -21.34 -11.67 -7.48
C PHE A 560 -19.91 -11.47 -7.00
N THR A 561 -18.95 -12.12 -7.67
CA THR A 561 -17.53 -12.00 -7.31
C THR A 561 -16.71 -11.82 -8.57
N VAL A 562 -15.90 -10.76 -8.59
CA VAL A 562 -14.90 -10.53 -9.65
C VAL A 562 -13.52 -10.83 -9.08
N ASP A 563 -12.73 -11.64 -9.78
CA ASP A 563 -11.32 -11.86 -9.41
C ASP A 563 -10.53 -10.56 -9.62
N PRO A 564 -9.97 -9.95 -8.56
CA PRO A 564 -9.20 -8.71 -8.68
C PRO A 564 -7.95 -8.85 -9.57
N ASN A 565 -7.45 -10.05 -9.82
CA ASN A 565 -6.28 -10.26 -10.68
C ASN A 565 -6.58 -10.07 -12.18
N LEU A 566 -7.86 -9.99 -12.56
CA LEU A 566 -8.24 -9.67 -13.93
C LEU A 566 -7.87 -8.22 -14.26
N LYS A 567 -7.57 -7.96 -15.54
CA LYS A 567 -7.38 -6.60 -16.04
C LYS A 567 -8.70 -5.82 -15.92
N THR A 568 -8.68 -4.59 -15.44
CA THR A 568 -9.92 -3.79 -15.35
C THR A 568 -10.54 -3.50 -16.71
N SER A 569 -9.70 -3.42 -17.75
CA SER A 569 -10.10 -3.30 -19.17
C SER A 569 -10.74 -4.56 -19.75
N GLN A 570 -10.69 -5.68 -19.03
CA GLN A 570 -11.41 -6.88 -19.43
C GLN A 570 -12.89 -6.76 -19.06
N LYS A 571 -13.74 -6.84 -20.08
CA LYS A 571 -15.19 -6.89 -19.90
C LYS A 571 -15.62 -8.17 -19.20
N ILE A 572 -16.36 -8.01 -18.11
CA ILE A 572 -16.89 -9.12 -17.30
C ILE A 572 -18.25 -9.58 -17.83
N SER A 573 -18.48 -10.89 -17.83
CA SER A 573 -19.81 -11.47 -18.08
C SER A 573 -20.51 -11.72 -16.75
N ILE A 574 -21.56 -10.96 -16.46
CA ILE A 574 -22.38 -11.11 -15.24
C ILE A 574 -23.34 -12.29 -15.39
N GLY A 575 -23.73 -12.62 -16.62
CA GLY A 575 -24.66 -13.70 -16.92
C GLY A 575 -26.13 -13.28 -16.76
N ALA A 576 -27.00 -14.27 -16.56
CA ALA A 576 -28.44 -14.06 -16.38
C ALA A 576 -28.79 -13.97 -14.90
N LEU A 577 -29.45 -12.88 -14.51
CA LEU A 577 -30.04 -12.65 -13.20
C LEU A 577 -31.53 -12.97 -13.28
N THR A 578 -31.92 -14.13 -12.77
CA THR A 578 -33.32 -14.56 -12.78
C THR A 578 -34.05 -14.02 -11.56
N LEU A 579 -34.96 -13.07 -11.79
CA LEU A 579 -35.84 -12.55 -10.76
C LEU A 579 -36.76 -13.65 -10.27
N GLN A 580 -36.84 -13.78 -8.95
CA GLN A 580 -37.87 -14.54 -8.31
C GLN A 580 -39.15 -13.71 -8.26
N ASP A 581 -40.32 -14.33 -8.40
CA ASP A 581 -41.56 -13.60 -8.20
C ASP A 581 -41.62 -13.03 -6.78
N SER A 582 -42.20 -11.84 -6.64
CA SER A 582 -42.54 -11.28 -5.33
C SER A 582 -43.48 -12.27 -4.62
N VAL A 583 -43.02 -12.82 -3.48
CA VAL A 583 -43.88 -13.67 -2.66
C VAL A 583 -45.08 -12.84 -2.22
N LEU A 584 -44.91 -11.55 -1.93
CA LEU A 584 -46.00 -10.65 -1.56
C LEU A 584 -47.07 -10.55 -2.65
N ASP A 585 -46.67 -10.45 -3.91
CA ASP A 585 -47.65 -10.40 -5.01
C ASP A 585 -48.38 -11.74 -5.17
N LYS A 586 -47.69 -12.86 -4.89
CA LYS A 586 -48.34 -14.19 -4.79
C LYS A 586 -49.30 -14.25 -3.60
N LEU A 587 -48.91 -13.76 -2.43
CA LEU A 587 -49.76 -13.67 -1.24
C LEU A 587 -51.00 -12.82 -1.47
N LYS A 588 -50.88 -11.69 -2.18
CA LYS A 588 -52.01 -10.82 -2.53
C LYS A 588 -53.00 -11.45 -3.51
N GLN A 589 -52.55 -12.41 -4.30
CA GLN A 589 -53.42 -13.21 -5.18
C GLN A 589 -54.14 -14.33 -4.41
N MET A 590 -53.74 -14.60 -3.16
CA MET A 590 -54.42 -15.58 -2.32
C MET A 590 -55.76 -15.03 -1.85
N THR A 591 -56.83 -15.78 -2.12
CA THR A 591 -58.22 -15.37 -1.82
C THR A 591 -58.73 -15.94 -0.51
N TRP A 592 -57.95 -16.79 0.19
CA TRP A 592 -58.35 -17.45 1.42
C TRP A 592 -57.25 -17.33 2.49
N ILE A 593 -57.66 -17.18 3.74
CA ILE A 593 -56.77 -17.28 4.90
C ILE A 593 -57.35 -18.38 5.75
N GLY A 594 -56.63 -19.49 5.90
CA GLY A 594 -57.02 -20.54 6.81
C GLY A 594 -56.45 -20.18 8.16
N ALA A 595 -57.18 -20.59 9.19
CA ALA A 595 -57.00 -20.12 10.55
C ALA A 595 -55.52 -20.12 10.99
N ILE A 596 -55.15 -19.11 11.77
CA ILE A 596 -54.06 -19.27 12.73
C ILE A 596 -54.47 -20.46 13.59
N SER A 597 -53.85 -21.62 13.37
CA SER A 597 -54.07 -22.78 14.23
C SER A 597 -53.27 -22.56 15.51
N CYS A 598 -53.80 -21.72 16.40
CA CYS A 598 -53.47 -21.78 17.82
C CYS A 598 -54.14 -23.04 18.37
N ASN A 599 -53.62 -24.23 18.09
CA ASN A 599 -54.20 -25.47 18.62
C ASN A 599 -54.14 -25.44 20.16
N GLY A 600 -55.26 -25.05 20.78
CA GLY A 600 -55.46 -24.99 22.22
C GLY A 600 -55.03 -23.65 22.84
N GLU A 601 -55.98 -22.85 23.32
CA GLU A 601 -55.90 -22.13 24.60
C GLU A 601 -54.59 -21.38 24.94
N PHE A 602 -53.80 -20.83 24.01
CA PHE A 602 -52.40 -20.42 24.29
C PHE A 602 -51.61 -21.49 25.09
N ASP A 603 -51.99 -22.77 24.94
CA ASP A 603 -51.35 -23.87 25.64
C ASP A 603 -50.07 -24.22 24.88
N LEU A 604 -49.01 -23.48 25.21
CA LEU A 604 -47.64 -23.59 24.68
C LEU A 604 -47.01 -24.99 24.91
N ASP A 605 -47.76 -25.95 25.43
CA ASP A 605 -47.33 -27.32 25.69
C ASP A 605 -47.37 -28.23 24.45
N ASN A 606 -48.10 -27.89 23.37
CA ASN A 606 -48.13 -28.70 22.12
C ASN A 606 -47.47 -28.10 20.87
N GLY A 607 -46.73 -26.98 20.97
CA GLY A 607 -45.46 -26.81 20.26
C GLY A 607 -45.44 -26.36 18.78
N GLY A 608 -46.25 -25.38 18.38
CA GLY A 608 -46.04 -24.64 17.12
C GLY A 608 -47.06 -23.50 16.97
N MET A 609 -46.64 -22.38 16.38
CA MET A 609 -47.58 -21.36 15.88
C MET A 609 -47.50 -21.35 14.37
N GLU A 610 -48.60 -21.72 13.74
CA GLU A 610 -48.71 -21.84 12.29
C GLU A 610 -49.67 -20.77 11.76
N VAL A 611 -49.17 -19.93 10.84
CA VAL A 611 -50.00 -19.03 10.04
C VAL A 611 -50.03 -19.56 8.62
N ASP A 612 -51.18 -20.09 8.21
CA ASP A 612 -51.37 -20.67 6.88
C ASP A 612 -52.25 -19.80 5.99
N LEU A 613 -51.73 -19.45 4.81
CA LEU A 613 -52.46 -18.70 3.78
C LEU A 613 -52.79 -19.63 2.60
N PHE A 614 -54.05 -19.61 2.12
CA PHE A 614 -54.57 -20.57 1.14
C PHE A 614 -55.25 -19.88 -0.06
N THR A 615 -55.56 -20.64 -1.10
CA THR A 615 -56.26 -20.10 -2.28
C THR A 615 -57.57 -20.79 -2.62
N THR A 616 -57.94 -21.94 -2.04
CA THR A 616 -59.22 -22.63 -2.34
C THR A 616 -59.67 -23.67 -1.29
N GLY A 617 -60.92 -23.56 -0.81
CA GLY A 617 -61.88 -24.67 -0.97
C GLY A 617 -62.34 -25.55 0.20
N TYR A 618 -62.06 -25.29 1.50
CA TYR A 618 -62.49 -26.24 2.54
C TYR A 618 -63.29 -25.73 3.76
N GLN A 619 -63.34 -24.43 4.10
CA GLN A 619 -64.17 -23.93 5.22
C GLN A 619 -64.69 -22.50 4.97
N ARG A 620 -65.45 -21.91 5.91
CA ARG A 620 -66.21 -20.65 5.75
C ARG A 620 -65.34 -19.49 5.22
N VAL A 621 -65.97 -18.61 4.43
CA VAL A 621 -65.33 -17.43 3.84
C VAL A 621 -65.06 -16.39 4.93
N HIS A 622 -63.81 -15.97 5.09
CA HIS A 622 -63.41 -14.85 5.92
C HIS A 622 -63.07 -13.66 5.02
N GLU A 623 -63.59 -12.47 5.33
CA GLU A 623 -63.26 -11.26 4.57
C GLU A 623 -61.82 -10.85 4.91
N ALA A 624 -60.94 -10.97 3.92
CA ALA A 624 -59.57 -10.48 3.98
C ALA A 624 -59.42 -9.24 3.10
N SER A 625 -58.66 -8.25 3.56
CA SER A 625 -58.36 -7.05 2.80
C SER A 625 -56.88 -6.70 2.89
N TRP A 626 -56.34 -6.21 1.79
CA TRP A 626 -54.95 -5.77 1.70
C TRP A 626 -54.87 -4.25 1.64
N SER A 627 -53.95 -3.66 2.40
CA SER A 627 -53.55 -2.26 2.32
C SER A 627 -52.03 -2.17 2.29
N GLY A 628 -51.45 -1.93 1.11
CA GLY A 628 -49.99 -1.95 0.93
C GLY A 628 -49.41 -3.35 1.17
N ASN A 629 -48.65 -3.52 2.25
CA ASN A 629 -48.11 -4.82 2.68
C ASN A 629 -48.84 -5.39 3.90
N GLU A 630 -49.93 -4.76 4.32
CA GLU A 630 -50.74 -5.17 5.46
C GLU A 630 -51.93 -5.99 4.97
N LEU A 631 -52.15 -7.14 5.60
CA LEU A 631 -53.29 -8.04 5.40
C LEU A 631 -54.11 -8.04 6.68
N THR A 632 -55.37 -7.62 6.59
CA THR A 632 -56.30 -7.66 7.73
C THR A 632 -57.42 -8.66 7.43
N TRP A 633 -57.78 -9.49 8.40
CA TRP A 633 -58.89 -10.43 8.29
C TRP A 633 -59.62 -10.64 9.60
N VAL A 634 -60.89 -11.04 9.49
CA VAL A 634 -61.75 -11.35 10.63
C VAL A 634 -62.21 -12.80 10.56
N TYR A 635 -61.85 -13.57 11.58
CA TYR A 635 -62.36 -14.89 11.84
C TYR A 635 -63.47 -14.79 12.88
N ALA A 636 -64.63 -15.38 12.61
CA ALA A 636 -65.69 -15.49 13.60
C ALA A 636 -66.32 -16.88 13.49
N ASP A 637 -66.32 -17.63 14.60
CA ASP A 637 -67.07 -18.86 14.70
C ASP A 637 -67.99 -18.84 15.93
N SER A 638 -69.09 -19.60 15.82
CA SER A 638 -69.99 -19.84 16.94
C SER A 638 -70.46 -21.28 16.89
N SER A 639 -70.39 -21.94 18.03
CA SER A 639 -70.86 -23.30 18.23
C SER A 639 -71.91 -23.33 19.33
N ALA A 640 -72.95 -24.14 19.12
CA ALA A 640 -74.02 -24.35 20.09
C ALA A 640 -74.02 -25.82 20.52
N TYR A 641 -73.84 -26.07 21.83
CA TYR A 641 -73.80 -27.41 22.40
C TYR A 641 -74.54 -27.42 23.75
N PHE A 642 -75.59 -28.25 23.88
CA PHE A 642 -76.40 -28.46 25.09
C PHE A 642 -76.66 -27.19 25.91
N ASP A 643 -77.54 -26.31 25.41
CA ASP A 643 -77.96 -25.03 26.03
C ASP A 643 -76.85 -23.98 26.24
N THR A 644 -75.65 -24.26 25.74
CA THR A 644 -74.50 -23.36 25.78
C THR A 644 -74.20 -22.90 24.35
N VAL A 645 -74.09 -21.58 24.14
CA VAL A 645 -73.60 -20.99 22.89
C VAL A 645 -72.27 -20.36 23.20
N SER A 646 -71.19 -20.85 22.61
CA SER A 646 -69.90 -20.19 22.62
C SER A 646 -69.60 -19.61 21.26
N GLY A 647 -68.96 -18.45 21.23
CA GLY A 647 -68.42 -17.90 20.01
C GLY A 647 -67.07 -17.26 20.27
N GLU A 648 -66.33 -17.12 19.19
CA GLU A 648 -65.03 -16.46 19.17
C GLU A 648 -64.99 -15.55 17.94
N GLU A 649 -64.49 -14.34 18.14
CA GLU A 649 -64.14 -13.41 17.07
C GLU A 649 -62.66 -13.10 17.17
N ILE A 650 -61.90 -13.36 16.12
CA ILE A 650 -60.47 -13.08 16.03
C ILE A 650 -60.24 -12.10 14.88
N ILE A 651 -59.75 -10.91 15.20
CA ILE A 651 -59.32 -9.89 14.25
C ILE A 651 -57.81 -9.95 14.17
N CYS A 652 -57.28 -10.18 12.97
CA CYS A 652 -55.85 -10.24 12.77
C CYS A 652 -55.38 -9.20 11.76
N SER A 653 -54.20 -8.64 11.98
CA SER A 653 -53.46 -7.87 10.99
C SER A 653 -52.03 -8.39 10.86
N ALA A 654 -51.60 -8.67 9.64
CA ALA A 654 -50.27 -9.17 9.29
C ALA A 654 -49.58 -8.18 8.36
N THR A 655 -48.42 -7.65 8.75
CA THR A 655 -47.56 -6.82 7.91
C THR A 655 -46.41 -7.63 7.34
N PHE A 656 -46.21 -7.57 6.03
CA PHE A 656 -45.15 -8.30 5.34
C PHE A 656 -44.01 -7.38 4.87
N SER A 657 -42.82 -7.95 4.70
CA SER A 657 -41.72 -7.33 3.97
C SER A 657 -42.11 -7.08 2.50
N ASN A 658 -41.40 -6.17 1.82
CA ASN A 658 -41.70 -5.81 0.43
C ASN A 658 -41.60 -6.99 -0.54
N ASP A 659 -40.77 -8.01 -0.24
CA ASP A 659 -40.65 -9.24 -1.02
C ASP A 659 -41.64 -10.33 -0.58
N GLY A 660 -42.36 -10.13 0.53
CA GLY A 660 -43.31 -11.07 1.14
C GLY A 660 -42.66 -12.28 1.83
N ARG A 661 -41.34 -12.27 2.03
CA ARG A 661 -40.61 -13.39 2.64
C ARG A 661 -40.52 -13.31 4.16
N THR A 662 -40.92 -12.20 4.76
CA THR A 662 -40.95 -12.03 6.22
C THR A 662 -42.28 -11.41 6.62
N LEU A 663 -42.97 -12.00 7.58
CA LEU A 663 -44.06 -11.42 8.33
C LEU A 663 -43.44 -10.54 9.42
N THR A 664 -43.29 -9.26 9.12
CA THR A 664 -42.59 -8.31 9.99
C THR A 664 -43.34 -8.04 11.27
N ARG A 665 -44.68 -8.12 11.22
CA ARG A 665 -45.55 -7.95 12.38
C ARG A 665 -46.86 -8.70 12.21
N LEU A 666 -47.30 -9.38 13.25
CA LEU A 666 -48.62 -10.01 13.35
C LEU A 666 -49.29 -9.52 14.63
N GLU A 667 -50.47 -8.93 14.49
CA GLU A 667 -51.34 -8.53 15.59
C GLU A 667 -52.61 -9.37 15.53
N CYS A 668 -52.97 -9.97 16.67
CA CYS A 668 -54.20 -10.74 16.80
C CYS A 668 -54.97 -10.22 18.01
N HIS A 669 -56.23 -9.86 17.82
CA HIS A 669 -57.18 -9.56 18.87
C HIS A 669 -58.26 -10.64 18.85
N MET A 670 -58.48 -11.30 19.97
CA MET A 670 -59.44 -12.39 20.13
C MET A 670 -60.47 -12.03 21.21
N ASP A 671 -61.74 -12.12 20.88
CA ASP A 671 -62.86 -11.98 21.81
C ASP A 671 -63.64 -13.31 21.85
N GLU A 672 -63.44 -14.08 22.91
CA GLU A 672 -64.20 -15.29 23.20
C GLU A 672 -65.37 -14.95 24.12
N TRP A 673 -66.51 -15.57 23.88
CA TRP A 673 -67.67 -15.44 24.75
C TRP A 673 -68.42 -16.76 24.88
N GLN A 674 -68.98 -16.99 26.07
CA GLN A 674 -69.82 -18.13 26.36
C GLN A 674 -71.14 -17.68 26.98
N ARG A 675 -72.25 -18.21 26.48
CA ARG A 675 -73.60 -18.02 27.00
C ARG A 675 -74.18 -19.36 27.44
N PHE A 676 -74.80 -19.40 28.61
CA PHE A 676 -75.57 -20.55 29.09
C PHE A 676 -77.04 -20.13 29.26
N GLN A 677 -77.97 -20.85 28.63
CA GLN A 677 -79.42 -20.54 28.65
C GLN A 677 -79.77 -19.10 28.23
N GLY A 678 -78.93 -18.46 27.42
CA GLY A 678 -79.11 -17.09 26.94
C GLY A 678 -78.38 -16.02 27.75
N ASP A 679 -77.92 -16.34 28.95
CA ASP A 679 -77.13 -15.44 29.79
C ASP A 679 -75.64 -15.57 29.47
N LEU A 680 -74.94 -14.43 29.33
CA LEU A 680 -73.50 -14.37 29.17
C LEU A 680 -72.84 -14.86 30.46
N THR A 681 -72.12 -15.98 30.40
CA THR A 681 -71.47 -16.58 31.56
C THR A 681 -70.00 -16.23 31.66
N HIS A 682 -69.36 -15.97 30.51
CA HIS A 682 -67.92 -15.76 30.40
C HIS A 682 -67.58 -14.95 29.13
N THR A 683 -66.59 -14.06 29.24
CA THR A 683 -65.91 -13.42 28.11
C THR A 683 -64.40 -13.38 28.35
N ARG A 684 -63.61 -13.57 27.31
CA ARG A 684 -62.16 -13.42 27.32
C ARG A 684 -61.71 -12.61 26.11
N GLU A 685 -61.15 -11.44 26.37
CA GLU A 685 -60.46 -10.63 25.37
C GLU A 685 -58.96 -10.96 25.46
N SER A 686 -58.28 -11.24 24.35
CA SER A 686 -56.83 -11.49 24.30
C SER A 686 -56.19 -10.74 23.13
N ASP A 687 -55.07 -10.07 23.37
CA ASP A 687 -54.24 -9.47 22.33
C ASP A 687 -52.89 -10.17 22.27
N MET A 688 -52.36 -10.35 21.06
CA MET A 688 -51.03 -10.88 20.81
C MET A 688 -50.34 -10.07 19.71
N VAL A 689 -49.06 -9.76 19.91
CA VAL A 689 -48.19 -9.13 18.91
C VAL A 689 -46.90 -9.93 18.77
N ILE A 690 -46.59 -10.31 17.53
CA ILE A 690 -45.39 -11.05 17.15
C ILE A 690 -44.67 -10.29 16.04
N GLU A 691 -43.35 -10.29 16.04
CA GLU A 691 -42.54 -9.63 15.03
C GLU A 691 -41.48 -10.56 14.43
N GLY A 692 -41.17 -10.35 13.14
CA GLY A 692 -40.00 -10.94 12.49
C GLY A 692 -40.08 -12.42 12.13
N ILE A 693 -41.26 -12.93 11.73
CA ILE A 693 -41.43 -14.35 11.35
C ILE A 693 -41.00 -14.55 9.88
N PRO A 694 -39.96 -15.36 9.59
CA PRO A 694 -39.58 -15.66 8.21
C PRO A 694 -40.58 -16.63 7.55
N LEU A 695 -40.69 -16.56 6.22
CA LEU A 695 -41.42 -17.54 5.42
C LEU A 695 -40.69 -18.88 5.45
N SER A 696 -41.37 -19.93 5.94
CA SER A 696 -40.82 -21.27 6.04
C SER A 696 -40.79 -21.96 4.68
N TRP A 697 -41.94 -21.97 3.98
CA TRP A 697 -42.05 -22.52 2.63
C TRP A 697 -43.26 -21.94 1.88
N ILE A 698 -43.21 -22.04 0.54
CA ILE A 698 -44.35 -21.77 -0.35
C ILE A 698 -44.47 -22.93 -1.34
N ASP A 699 -45.64 -23.57 -1.42
CA ASP A 699 -45.88 -24.72 -2.29
C ASP A 699 -47.19 -24.57 -3.07
N THR A 700 -47.28 -25.27 -4.18
CA THR A 700 -48.50 -25.49 -4.94
C THR A 700 -48.99 -26.92 -4.69
N GLN A 701 -49.81 -27.14 -3.66
CA GLN A 701 -50.31 -28.51 -3.39
C GLN A 701 -51.26 -29.01 -4.49
N THR A 702 -51.96 -28.11 -5.19
CA THR A 702 -52.75 -28.43 -6.40
C THR A 702 -52.61 -27.35 -7.49
N PRO A 703 -52.75 -27.69 -8.79
CA PRO A 703 -52.69 -26.70 -9.87
C PRO A 703 -53.69 -25.56 -9.66
N GLY A 704 -53.18 -24.32 -9.61
CA GLY A 704 -54.00 -23.14 -9.33
C GLY A 704 -54.23 -22.84 -7.85
N SER A 705 -53.57 -23.60 -6.94
CA SER A 705 -53.56 -23.28 -5.52
C SER A 705 -52.16 -23.01 -4.97
N TRP A 706 -52.06 -22.10 -4.01
CA TRP A 706 -50.82 -21.73 -3.34
C TRP A 706 -50.99 -21.82 -1.82
N PHE A 707 -49.93 -22.27 -1.16
CA PHE A 707 -49.84 -22.40 0.29
C PHE A 707 -48.57 -21.68 0.71
N ALA A 708 -48.69 -20.69 1.59
CA ALA A 708 -47.56 -20.03 2.22
C ALA A 708 -47.64 -20.26 3.72
N ASN A 709 -46.55 -20.76 4.28
CA ASN A 709 -46.46 -21.15 5.67
C ASN A 709 -45.39 -20.31 6.36
N PHE A 710 -45.79 -19.65 7.43
CA PHE A 710 -44.92 -18.92 8.35
C PHE A 710 -44.98 -19.68 9.67
N ASP A 711 -43.90 -20.37 9.99
CA ASP A 711 -43.80 -21.26 11.15
C ASP A 711 -42.67 -20.77 12.06
N LEU A 712 -42.93 -20.78 13.36
CA LEU A 712 -41.93 -20.61 14.39
C LEU A 712 -41.88 -21.90 15.18
N HIS A 713 -40.71 -22.54 15.20
CA HIS A 713 -40.51 -23.67 16.07
C HIS A 713 -40.58 -23.24 17.55
N ARG A 714 -40.91 -24.16 18.45
CA ARG A 714 -41.14 -23.90 19.88
C ARG A 714 -40.07 -23.02 20.55
N GLU A 715 -38.82 -23.15 20.13
CA GLU A 715 -37.67 -22.39 20.67
C GLU A 715 -37.60 -20.94 20.15
N GLU A 716 -38.26 -20.64 19.03
CA GLU A 716 -38.23 -19.36 18.30
C GLU A 716 -39.45 -18.47 18.61
N ILE A 717 -40.55 -19.06 19.10
CA ILE A 717 -41.79 -18.33 19.44
C ILE A 717 -41.53 -17.27 20.52
N ALA A 718 -40.84 -17.67 21.57
CA ALA A 718 -40.68 -16.84 22.75
C ALA A 718 -39.91 -15.52 22.49
N PRO A 719 -38.80 -15.48 21.73
CA PRO A 719 -38.14 -14.22 21.37
C PRO A 719 -38.91 -13.37 20.34
N ALA A 720 -39.83 -13.95 19.55
CA ALA A 720 -40.61 -13.24 18.55
C ALA A 720 -41.86 -12.55 19.11
N VAL A 721 -42.41 -13.06 20.23
CA VAL A 721 -43.58 -12.46 20.91
C VAL A 721 -43.15 -11.17 21.63
N VAL A 722 -43.65 -10.02 21.16
CA VAL A 722 -43.34 -8.71 21.74
C VAL A 722 -44.42 -8.19 22.69
N GLY A 723 -45.62 -8.81 22.69
CA GLY A 723 -46.67 -8.50 23.65
C GLY A 723 -47.81 -9.53 23.67
N ILE A 724 -48.32 -9.82 24.87
CA ILE A 724 -49.55 -10.58 25.10
C ILE A 724 -50.34 -9.87 26.21
N SER A 725 -51.64 -9.68 26.03
CA SER A 725 -52.59 -9.28 27.09
C SER A 725 -53.83 -10.15 27.04
N PHE A 726 -54.48 -10.34 28.19
CA PHE A 726 -55.84 -10.87 28.22
C PHE A 726 -56.65 -10.32 29.39
N VAL A 727 -57.95 -10.21 29.17
CA VAL A 727 -58.95 -9.79 30.14
C VAL A 727 -60.05 -10.83 30.17
N GLU A 728 -60.23 -11.46 31.32
CA GLU A 728 -61.23 -12.50 31.50
C GLU A 728 -62.28 -12.06 32.52
N LYS A 729 -63.57 -12.23 32.17
CA LYS A 729 -64.72 -11.80 32.97
C LYS A 729 -65.67 -12.98 33.15
N TYR A 730 -66.02 -13.28 34.40
CA TYR A 730 -67.01 -14.29 34.77
C TYR A 730 -68.24 -13.63 35.40
N TYR A 731 -69.44 -14.00 34.95
CA TYR A 731 -70.68 -13.27 35.27
C TYR A 731 -71.59 -13.94 36.32
N GLN A 732 -71.14 -15.02 36.99
CA GLN A 732 -71.95 -15.69 38.02
C GLN A 732 -71.98 -14.94 39.38
N SER A 733 -73.03 -14.15 39.61
CA SER A 733 -73.45 -13.50 40.88
C SER A 733 -72.45 -12.58 41.62
N THR A 734 -71.17 -12.57 41.25
CA THR A 734 -70.16 -11.60 41.68
C THR A 734 -69.19 -11.44 40.50
N VAL A 735 -69.09 -10.24 39.93
CA VAL A 735 -68.18 -9.97 38.80
C VAL A 735 -66.75 -10.10 39.31
N LEU A 736 -66.05 -11.13 38.84
CA LEU A 736 -64.60 -11.25 38.99
C LEU A 736 -63.97 -10.82 37.67
N THR A 737 -63.26 -9.69 37.67
CA THR A 737 -62.43 -9.24 36.55
C THR A 737 -60.98 -9.60 36.86
N ILE A 738 -60.36 -10.43 36.02
CA ILE A 738 -58.93 -10.70 36.07
C ILE A 738 -58.29 -9.92 34.91
N THR A 739 -57.42 -8.97 35.24
CA THR A 739 -56.65 -8.22 34.24
C THR A 739 -55.18 -8.59 34.39
N ALA A 740 -54.62 -9.24 33.38
CA ALA A 740 -53.18 -9.48 33.27
C ALA A 740 -52.61 -8.57 32.17
N THR A 741 -51.71 -7.66 32.53
CA THR A 741 -51.13 -6.69 31.58
C THR A 741 -49.65 -6.98 31.36
N ALA A 742 -49.31 -7.32 30.11
CA ALA A 742 -48.03 -7.35 29.40
C ALA A 742 -46.73 -7.56 30.21
N PHE A 743 -46.02 -8.65 29.89
CA PHE A 743 -44.59 -8.81 30.17
C PHE A 743 -43.80 -8.74 28.86
N ARG A 744 -42.85 -7.81 28.74
CA ARG A 744 -41.81 -7.89 27.69
C ARG A 744 -40.79 -8.92 28.15
N TRP A 745 -40.79 -10.08 27.53
CA TRP A 745 -39.88 -11.15 27.90
C TRP A 745 -38.53 -10.97 27.20
N THR A 746 -37.45 -10.87 27.96
CA THR A 746 -36.08 -10.63 27.45
C THR A 746 -35.11 -11.78 27.74
N GLY A 747 -35.63 -12.93 28.20
CA GLY A 747 -34.83 -14.13 28.50
C GLY A 747 -34.66 -15.06 27.29
N SER A 748 -33.80 -16.06 27.40
CA SER A 748 -33.58 -17.11 26.38
C SER A 748 -34.31 -18.44 26.66
N THR A 749 -35.02 -18.55 27.79
CA THR A 749 -35.83 -19.72 28.20
C THR A 749 -37.13 -19.28 28.89
N MET A 750 -38.30 -19.54 28.31
CA MET A 750 -39.58 -19.16 28.95
C MET A 750 -39.65 -19.79 30.35
N PRO A 751 -39.98 -19.03 31.42
CA PRO A 751 -40.25 -19.64 32.70
C PRO A 751 -41.51 -20.50 32.58
N GLY A 752 -41.45 -21.76 33.01
CA GLY A 752 -42.62 -22.60 33.10
C GLY A 752 -43.72 -21.92 33.92
N TRP A 753 -44.95 -21.95 33.39
CA TRP A 753 -46.23 -21.63 34.03
C TRP A 753 -46.22 -20.44 35.01
N ILE A 754 -46.61 -19.24 34.54
CA ILE A 754 -47.18 -18.22 35.44
C ILE A 754 -48.64 -18.60 35.71
N GLY A 755 -48.86 -19.57 36.59
CA GLY A 755 -50.19 -19.94 37.05
C GLY A 755 -50.72 -18.92 38.05
N PHE A 756 -51.74 -18.14 37.68
CA PHE A 756 -52.53 -17.37 38.64
C PHE A 756 -53.55 -18.31 39.30
N SER A 757 -53.21 -18.89 40.45
CA SER A 757 -54.18 -19.62 41.27
C SER A 757 -55.06 -18.62 42.03
N LEU A 758 -56.26 -18.34 41.52
CA LEU A 758 -57.31 -17.66 42.27
C LEU A 758 -58.07 -18.65 43.14
N LYS A 759 -57.83 -18.58 44.45
CA LYS A 759 -58.62 -19.31 45.45
C LYS A 759 -59.88 -18.50 45.76
N ASN A 760 -61.01 -18.90 45.19
CA ASN A 760 -62.30 -18.36 45.60
C ASN A 760 -62.61 -18.89 47.02
N ASN A 761 -62.81 -18.01 47.99
CA ASN A 761 -63.08 -18.41 49.38
C ASN A 761 -64.54 -18.86 49.61
N ASN A 762 -65.35 -19.05 48.57
CA ASN A 762 -66.72 -19.57 48.68
C ASN A 762 -67.03 -20.61 47.58
N ARG A 763 -66.43 -21.80 47.74
CA ARG A 763 -66.46 -23.05 46.93
C ARG A 763 -65.26 -23.26 46.05
#